data_AF-A0A151EEY5-F1
#
_entry.id   AF-A0A151EEY5-F1
#
_cell.length_a   1.000
_cell.length_b   1.000
_cell.length_c   1.000
_cell.angle_alpha   90.00
_cell.angle_beta   90.00
_cell.angle_gamma   90.00
#
_symmetry.space_group_name_H-M   'P 1'
#
loop_
_entity.id
_entity.type
_entity.pdbx_description
1 polymer ?
#
loop_
_entity_poly.entity_id
_entity_poly.type
_entity_poly.pdbx_seq_one_letter_code
_entity_poly.pdbx_strand_id
1 'polypeptide(L)'
;MNIRKTVKKIAALVAGTTMLGATIMGAAADLSDYPAPFVTNGVFDGKIVVGASAATSDVVGAIDIAASLQAEATSTQEISIPGIAGMASVTGDAAEFKTGSDIVRIGESIGDVKQTFTHNDLDALASGVFDTGESSTPVKQYLKFGNTTASVVYEQNGDDEVMDYLKFDDGSFMFEYHMEFTEGAVSDIGTGGALDDLESEVITLLGAPFTIVDATVDGSELDLSMLGGEVADTLRDGETKTYTIDGKDYEVTAVFISSSSPESAKLSVNGMLTKELEEGETDVLGADVTIGVQEILTNQREGIVEFYLGANKLEIRDSDFTNGAYAEETVKVGGERIDNAWLDLKATNTTDELTLNYIKYKVAADDDYWIPPGKGLKEFLDEPESMITDTWDVLYAGLMKSSVTTIEFNSVSDHSYKLEFENYNGDVYDFPLLTNKDGTYKYGDDDDDLLFIEPYSRTPTGGDNDTFVSDDDYFVVSDGAVDINSDTAVVNVMRYKSISTGDSTVTFEDLAADVVVVSFTGTPGAGASGELIVAGASHTFWVGGVGTGQEDYALAIDLDGDGGINSKKVLLVTRGGGIIDLGTQTFTGANNCTGGGCNPDVALTANTVINISTPIDNFDESTDAGTTWLSVAITNITAGNEIDLDVTEPSLYEWHEDEDYDRGMTSYGVFVEEYNPSGTEANEAIIEYPLAQRGGQAFVVAGTVSVQEGTAAGGGSVTTEVVNPIAVGLAVLDTDAPALGSKNMIMVGGPCVNTVAAELMGNPEVCTEGFTPGKAVIKLYTAQNALLVAGYSAQDTLGASYVLSDYEDYDLTGTEVEVVVTSLRDIDVNPVS
;
A
#
# COMPACT_ATOMS: atom_id res chain seq x y z
N MET A 1 30.99 12.57 -37.43
CA MET A 1 29.61 12.87 -37.87
C MET A 1 28.91 13.54 -36.70
N ASN A 2 28.14 14.61 -36.96
CA ASN A 2 27.56 15.50 -35.95
C ASN A 2 26.46 14.83 -35.12
N ILE A 3 26.38 15.21 -33.84
CA ILE A 3 25.35 14.87 -32.85
C ILE A 3 24.00 15.51 -33.21
N ARG A 4 22.89 14.76 -33.12
CA ARG A 4 21.54 15.23 -32.73
C ARG A 4 20.83 14.09 -31.98
N LYS A 5 20.77 14.16 -30.64
CA LYS A 5 19.58 14.49 -29.83
C LYS A 5 18.35 13.61 -30.11
N THR A 6 18.16 12.59 -29.27
CA THR A 6 16.82 12.14 -28.84
C THR A 6 16.89 11.76 -27.36
N VAL A 7 16.60 12.73 -26.49
CA VAL A 7 16.04 12.47 -25.15
C VAL A 7 14.53 12.55 -25.38
N LYS A 8 13.82 11.42 -25.34
CA LYS A 8 12.36 11.44 -25.19
C LYS A 8 12.08 11.38 -23.69
N LYS A 9 11.45 12.45 -23.22
CA LYS A 9 10.93 12.59 -21.86
C LYS A 9 9.83 11.54 -21.66
N ILE A 10 9.94 10.80 -20.56
CA ILE A 10 8.84 10.08 -19.94
C ILE A 10 7.83 11.14 -19.48
N ALA A 11 6.63 11.07 -20.03
CA ALA A 11 5.48 11.83 -19.56
C ALA A 11 4.44 10.79 -19.15
N ALA A 12 4.10 10.78 -17.86
CA ALA A 12 2.96 10.05 -17.33
C ALA A 12 1.70 10.54 -18.06
N LEU A 13 1.11 9.65 -18.86
CA LEU A 13 -0.18 9.88 -19.49
C LEU A 13 -1.19 9.03 -18.72
N VAL A 14 -1.85 9.64 -17.74
CA VAL A 14 -3.12 9.13 -17.19
C VAL A 14 -4.16 9.34 -18.29
N ALA A 15 -4.52 8.26 -18.99
CA ALA A 15 -5.64 8.24 -19.92
C ALA A 15 -6.23 6.83 -19.90
N GLY A 16 -7.44 6.70 -19.35
CA GLY A 16 -8.23 5.48 -19.41
C GLY A 16 -8.33 4.98 -20.85
N THR A 17 -7.84 3.76 -21.07
CA THR A 17 -7.86 3.11 -22.37
C THR A 17 -9.24 2.55 -22.62
N THR A 18 -10.07 3.34 -23.28
CA THR A 18 -11.04 2.80 -24.23
C THR A 18 -10.23 2.10 -25.33
N MET A 19 -10.12 0.77 -25.26
CA MET A 19 -9.65 -0.06 -26.38
C MET A 19 -10.69 0.07 -27.51
N LEU A 20 -10.49 1.07 -28.37
CA LEU A 20 -11.13 1.12 -29.67
C LEU A 20 -10.67 -0.12 -30.44
N GLY A 21 -11.55 -1.12 -30.55
CA GLY A 21 -11.44 -2.20 -31.51
C GLY A 21 -11.41 -1.64 -32.93
N ALA A 22 -10.23 -1.24 -33.38
CA ALA A 22 -9.93 -1.00 -34.78
C ALA A 22 -9.72 -2.37 -35.43
N THR A 23 -10.82 -2.95 -35.92
CA THR A 23 -10.72 -3.94 -37.01
C THR A 23 -9.89 -3.30 -38.12
N ILE A 24 -8.67 -3.81 -38.37
CA ILE A 24 -7.87 -3.47 -39.55
C ILE A 24 -8.58 -4.12 -40.76
N MET A 25 -9.70 -3.54 -41.17
CA MET A 25 -10.30 -3.83 -42.47
C MET A 25 -9.71 -2.86 -43.49
N GLY A 26 -8.75 -3.35 -44.29
CA GLY A 26 -8.54 -2.81 -45.64
C GLY A 26 -7.14 -2.33 -46.08
N ALA A 27 -6.04 -2.73 -45.43
CA ALA A 27 -4.71 -2.59 -46.03
C ALA A 27 -4.38 -3.83 -46.89
N ALA A 28 -3.80 -3.64 -48.07
CA ALA A 28 -3.22 -4.76 -48.83
C ALA A 28 -2.00 -5.27 -48.05
N ALA A 29 -1.93 -6.57 -47.77
CA ALA A 29 -0.82 -7.13 -47.01
C ALA A 29 0.53 -6.91 -47.74
N ASP A 30 1.50 -6.37 -47.01
CA ASP A 30 2.82 -5.96 -47.48
C ASP A 30 3.91 -6.71 -46.69
N LEU A 31 5.06 -6.98 -47.32
CA LEU A 31 6.19 -7.59 -46.62
C LEU A 31 6.76 -6.67 -45.52
N SER A 32 6.45 -5.38 -45.54
CA SER A 32 6.85 -4.44 -44.47
C SER A 32 6.14 -4.73 -43.16
N ASP A 33 5.05 -5.49 -43.21
CA ASP A 33 4.27 -5.88 -42.04
C ASP A 33 4.76 -7.22 -41.46
N TYR A 34 5.75 -7.88 -42.06
CA TYR A 34 6.37 -9.10 -41.51
C TYR A 34 6.95 -8.77 -40.11
N PRO A 35 6.69 -9.59 -39.07
CA PRO A 35 6.25 -10.98 -39.10
C PRO A 35 4.73 -11.24 -39.23
N ALA A 36 3.87 -10.23 -39.30
CA ALA A 36 2.45 -10.46 -39.58
C ALA A 36 2.25 -10.99 -41.02
N PRO A 37 1.27 -11.88 -41.26
CA PRO A 37 0.27 -12.41 -40.32
C PRO A 37 0.75 -13.66 -39.53
N PHE A 38 2.03 -14.03 -39.60
CA PHE A 38 2.53 -15.27 -39.02
C PHE A 38 2.71 -15.19 -37.50
N VAL A 39 2.97 -14.00 -36.97
CA VAL A 39 2.91 -13.69 -35.52
C VAL A 39 1.86 -12.60 -35.33
N THR A 40 0.87 -12.86 -34.49
CA THR A 40 -0.17 -11.89 -34.10
C THR A 40 -0.34 -11.96 -32.59
N ASN A 41 -0.35 -10.81 -31.91
CA ASN A 41 -0.44 -10.71 -30.45
C ASN A 41 0.59 -11.59 -29.71
N GLY A 42 1.82 -11.66 -30.22
CA GLY A 42 2.89 -12.48 -29.64
C GLY A 42 2.72 -13.99 -29.82
N VAL A 43 1.71 -14.45 -30.58
CA VAL A 43 1.48 -15.88 -30.84
C VAL A 43 1.77 -16.18 -32.31
N PHE A 44 2.60 -17.20 -32.55
CA PHE A 44 2.85 -17.72 -33.89
C PHE A 44 1.71 -18.64 -34.34
N ASP A 45 1.04 -18.29 -35.45
CA ASP A 45 0.03 -19.13 -36.10
C ASP A 45 0.45 -19.42 -37.54
N GLY A 46 1.10 -20.56 -37.75
CA GLY A 46 1.50 -21.01 -39.08
C GLY A 46 2.28 -22.32 -39.11
N LYS A 47 2.71 -22.74 -40.30
CA LYS A 47 3.63 -23.87 -40.52
C LYS A 47 4.82 -23.44 -41.37
N ILE A 48 6.00 -23.93 -41.02
CA ILE A 48 7.20 -23.77 -41.85
C ILE A 48 7.34 -25.05 -42.67
N VAL A 49 7.21 -24.95 -43.99
CA VAL A 49 7.18 -26.10 -44.88
C VAL A 49 8.50 -26.21 -45.63
N VAL A 50 9.24 -27.28 -45.37
CA VAL A 50 10.52 -27.58 -46.02
C VAL A 50 10.36 -28.75 -46.96
N GLY A 51 10.96 -28.68 -48.15
CA GLY A 51 10.88 -29.76 -49.11
C GLY A 51 11.53 -31.06 -48.62
N ALA A 52 10.90 -32.23 -48.81
CA ALA A 52 11.48 -33.52 -48.46
C ALA A 52 12.76 -33.85 -49.26
N SER A 53 12.94 -33.19 -50.43
CA SER A 53 14.15 -33.27 -51.24
C SER A 53 15.05 -32.02 -51.11
N ALA A 54 14.75 -31.11 -50.19
CA ALA A 54 15.50 -29.87 -49.98
C ALA A 54 16.92 -30.16 -49.46
N ALA A 55 17.85 -29.26 -49.76
CA ALA A 55 19.21 -29.42 -49.27
C ALA A 55 19.27 -29.05 -47.79
N THR A 56 20.33 -29.49 -47.10
CA THR A 56 20.52 -29.18 -45.67
C THR A 56 20.55 -27.66 -45.39
N SER A 57 20.94 -26.84 -46.37
CA SER A 57 20.92 -25.38 -46.22
C SER A 57 19.51 -24.79 -46.22
N ASP A 58 18.55 -25.39 -46.92
CA ASP A 58 17.14 -24.97 -46.85
C ASP A 58 16.55 -25.33 -45.47
N VAL A 59 16.95 -26.47 -44.90
CA VAL A 59 16.57 -26.88 -43.53
C VAL A 59 17.18 -25.94 -42.49
N VAL A 60 18.44 -25.53 -42.65
CA VAL A 60 19.08 -24.53 -41.78
C VAL A 60 18.36 -23.19 -41.87
N GLY A 61 18.05 -22.72 -43.10
CA GLY A 61 17.29 -21.48 -43.28
C GLY A 61 15.91 -21.52 -42.63
N ALA A 62 15.22 -22.67 -42.67
CA ALA A 62 13.95 -22.85 -41.98
C ALA A 62 14.09 -22.82 -40.44
N ILE A 63 15.18 -23.34 -39.89
CA ILE A 63 15.49 -23.27 -38.46
C ILE A 63 15.75 -21.82 -38.04
N ASP A 64 16.52 -21.08 -38.83
CA ASP A 64 16.84 -19.68 -38.52
C ASP A 64 15.60 -18.78 -38.60
N ILE A 65 14.67 -19.03 -39.53
CA ILE A 65 13.36 -18.36 -39.59
C ILE A 65 12.50 -18.74 -38.36
N ALA A 66 12.47 -20.01 -37.97
CA ALA A 66 11.74 -20.43 -36.77
C ALA A 66 12.28 -19.77 -35.50
N ALA A 67 13.61 -19.65 -35.40
CA ALA A 67 14.27 -19.03 -34.27
C ALA A 67 14.02 -17.51 -34.20
N SER A 68 13.99 -16.81 -35.33
CA SER A 68 13.64 -15.39 -35.35
C SER A 68 12.18 -15.16 -34.98
N LEU A 69 11.25 -15.97 -35.51
CA LEU A 69 9.83 -15.90 -35.14
C LEU A 69 9.58 -16.20 -33.65
N GLN A 70 10.40 -17.06 -33.05
CA GLN A 70 10.38 -17.31 -31.61
C GLN A 70 10.80 -16.08 -30.81
N ALA A 71 11.72 -15.27 -31.33
CA ALA A 71 12.12 -14.02 -30.69
C ALA A 71 11.04 -12.93 -30.80
N GLU A 72 10.20 -12.98 -31.83
CA GLU A 72 9.08 -12.06 -32.07
C GLU A 72 7.77 -12.48 -31.37
N ALA A 73 7.67 -13.74 -30.97
CA ALA A 73 6.54 -14.27 -30.23
C ALA A 73 6.62 -13.85 -28.75
N THR A 74 6.56 -12.54 -28.48
CA THR A 74 6.61 -11.99 -27.12
C THR A 74 5.28 -11.37 -26.72
N SER A 75 4.90 -11.53 -25.46
CA SER A 75 3.85 -10.77 -24.79
C SER A 75 4.47 -9.73 -23.85
N THR A 76 3.83 -8.58 -23.71
CA THR A 76 4.21 -7.57 -22.72
C THR A 76 3.53 -7.90 -21.41
N GLN A 77 4.29 -8.01 -20.32
CA GLN A 77 3.76 -8.04 -18.96
C GLN A 77 4.09 -6.74 -18.25
N GLU A 78 3.12 -6.16 -17.56
CA GLU A 78 3.36 -5.04 -16.65
C GLU A 78 3.64 -5.60 -15.25
N ILE A 79 4.87 -5.43 -14.75
CA ILE A 79 5.22 -5.73 -13.37
C ILE A 79 5.00 -4.46 -12.54
N SER A 80 4.05 -4.50 -11.61
CA SER A 80 3.78 -3.37 -10.72
C SER A 80 4.89 -3.23 -9.68
N ILE A 81 5.38 -2.01 -9.47
CA ILE A 81 6.25 -1.67 -8.35
C ILE A 81 5.32 -1.23 -7.20
N PRO A 82 5.49 -1.74 -5.96
CA PRO A 82 4.69 -1.30 -4.82
C PRO A 82 4.65 0.23 -4.72
N GLY A 83 3.47 0.77 -4.40
CA GLY A 83 3.29 2.21 -4.22
C GLY A 83 4.19 2.74 -3.11
N ILE A 84 4.54 4.03 -3.14
CA ILE A 84 5.16 4.68 -1.98
C ILE A 84 4.05 5.43 -1.25
N ALA A 85 3.86 5.10 0.02
CA ALA A 85 2.91 5.80 0.87
C ALA A 85 3.29 7.29 0.97
N GLY A 86 2.31 8.16 0.72
CA GLY A 86 2.41 9.60 0.82
C GLY A 86 2.37 10.04 2.27
N MET A 87 3.48 10.57 2.76
CA MET A 87 3.60 11.12 4.11
C MET A 87 3.18 12.60 4.12
N ALA A 88 2.42 13.00 5.14
CA ALA A 88 2.26 14.40 5.50
C ALA A 88 3.62 15.05 5.79
N SER A 89 3.77 16.31 5.41
CA SER A 89 4.92 17.14 5.77
C SER A 89 4.51 18.19 6.78
N VAL A 90 5.15 18.18 7.94
CA VAL A 90 5.02 19.22 8.95
C VAL A 90 6.29 20.07 8.92
N THR A 91 6.15 21.38 8.71
CA THR A 91 7.29 22.32 8.70
C THR A 91 7.22 23.27 9.88
N GLY A 92 8.36 23.49 10.53
CA GLY A 92 8.49 24.26 11.76
C GLY A 92 9.39 23.51 12.74
N ASP A 93 9.24 23.77 14.04
CA ASP A 93 9.85 22.95 15.09
C ASP A 93 8.95 21.74 15.33
N ALA A 94 9.27 20.61 14.70
CA ALA A 94 8.41 19.44 14.68
C ALA A 94 9.23 18.15 14.58
N ALA A 95 8.83 17.14 15.35
CA ALA A 95 9.46 15.84 15.36
C ALA A 95 8.40 14.73 15.33
N GLU A 96 8.48 13.85 14.34
CA GLU A 96 7.57 12.71 14.17
C GLU A 96 7.87 11.59 15.19
N PHE A 97 6.83 10.88 15.62
CA PHE A 97 6.96 9.59 16.30
C PHE A 97 7.40 8.54 15.29
N LYS A 98 8.71 8.49 15.03
CA LYS A 98 9.32 7.61 14.03
C LYS A 98 10.77 7.30 14.39
N THR A 99 11.18 6.03 14.26
CA THR A 99 12.56 5.60 14.52
C THR A 99 13.14 4.83 13.33
N GLY A 100 13.85 5.53 12.44
CA GLY A 100 14.41 4.90 11.24
C GLY A 100 13.30 4.54 10.24
N SER A 101 13.07 3.26 10.00
CA SER A 101 11.96 2.76 9.16
C SER A 101 10.67 2.50 9.92
N ASP A 102 10.76 2.34 11.25
CA ASP A 102 9.64 2.05 12.16
C ASP A 102 8.71 3.27 12.27
N ILE A 103 7.45 3.08 11.88
CA ILE A 103 6.35 4.05 11.84
C ILE A 103 5.25 3.64 12.82
N VAL A 104 4.42 4.59 13.28
CA VAL A 104 3.28 4.26 14.14
C VAL A 104 2.25 3.44 13.37
N ARG A 105 2.11 2.16 13.70
CA ARG A 105 1.06 1.32 13.16
C ARG A 105 -0.29 1.62 13.82
N ILE A 106 -1.39 1.37 13.12
CA ILE A 106 -2.72 1.44 13.73
C ILE A 106 -2.83 0.39 14.85
N GLY A 107 -3.23 0.82 16.04
CA GLY A 107 -3.31 0.04 17.28
C GLY A 107 -1.99 -0.03 18.08
N GLU A 108 -0.90 0.56 17.58
CA GLU A 108 0.38 0.62 18.28
C GLU A 108 0.54 1.92 19.08
N SER A 109 1.17 1.82 20.26
CA SER A 109 1.48 3.01 21.05
C SER A 109 2.58 3.84 20.39
N ILE A 110 2.36 5.16 20.28
CA ILE A 110 3.38 6.11 19.82
C ILE A 110 4.64 6.05 20.69
N GLY A 111 4.48 5.69 21.97
CA GLY A 111 5.55 5.53 22.93
C GLY A 111 6.47 4.34 22.62
N ASP A 112 5.95 3.28 22.00
CA ASP A 112 6.75 2.10 21.63
C ASP A 112 7.68 2.41 20.45
N VAL A 113 7.20 3.19 19.47
CA VAL A 113 7.97 3.66 18.30
C VAL A 113 9.03 4.69 18.68
N LYS A 114 8.66 5.71 19.49
CA LYS A 114 9.59 6.75 19.95
C LYS A 114 9.32 7.19 21.38
N GLN A 115 10.16 6.68 22.29
CA GLN A 115 10.03 6.91 23.73
C GLN A 115 10.48 8.28 24.22
N THR A 116 11.40 8.97 23.54
CA THR A 116 12.03 10.20 24.07
C THR A 116 12.42 11.17 22.96
N PHE A 117 12.06 12.44 23.17
CA PHE A 117 12.46 13.59 22.37
C PHE A 117 13.45 14.45 23.16
N THR A 118 14.39 15.05 22.44
CA THR A 118 15.53 15.81 22.98
C THR A 118 15.74 17.11 22.19
N HIS A 119 16.74 17.90 22.57
CA HIS A 119 17.20 19.07 21.79
C HIS A 119 17.64 18.76 20.35
N ASN A 120 17.89 17.50 19.98
CA ASN A 120 18.19 17.15 18.59
C ASN A 120 16.94 16.98 17.74
N ASP A 121 15.78 16.83 18.40
CA ASP A 121 14.49 16.63 17.76
C ASP A 121 13.71 17.96 17.71
N LEU A 122 13.78 18.77 18.77
CA LEU A 122 13.01 19.99 18.93
C LEU A 122 13.87 21.14 19.50
N ASP A 123 13.77 22.32 18.90
CA ASP A 123 14.38 23.56 19.39
C ASP A 123 13.75 23.99 20.73
N ALA A 124 12.46 23.72 20.96
CA ALA A 124 11.80 23.94 22.25
C ALA A 124 12.44 23.16 23.42
N LEU A 125 13.15 22.06 23.13
CA LEU A 125 13.89 21.26 24.12
C LEU A 125 15.36 21.68 24.20
N ALA A 126 15.72 22.87 23.72
CA ALA A 126 17.09 23.38 23.70
C ALA A 126 17.82 23.12 25.03
N SER A 127 19.02 22.55 24.90
CA SER A 127 19.95 22.46 26.03
C SER A 127 20.61 23.82 26.25
N GLY A 128 20.81 24.17 27.52
CA GLY A 128 21.29 25.49 27.91
C GLY A 128 22.25 25.43 29.08
N VAL A 129 22.51 26.60 29.65
CA VAL A 129 23.23 26.76 30.90
C VAL A 129 22.34 27.60 31.81
N PHE A 130 22.13 27.12 33.02
CA PHE A 130 21.45 27.86 34.07
C PHE A 130 22.52 28.35 35.06
N ASP A 131 22.49 29.65 35.34
CA ASP A 131 23.45 30.33 36.20
C ASP A 131 22.66 30.91 37.38
N THR A 132 22.98 30.49 38.59
CA THR A 132 22.36 30.98 39.83
C THR A 132 23.15 32.13 40.44
N GLY A 133 24.27 32.53 39.82
CA GLY A 133 25.24 33.44 40.45
C GLY A 133 26.18 32.73 41.44
N GLU A 134 25.72 31.70 42.15
CA GLU A 134 26.55 30.83 42.98
C GLU A 134 27.16 29.67 42.18
N SER A 135 26.39 29.08 41.26
CA SER A 135 26.87 28.04 40.35
C SER A 135 26.32 28.20 38.93
N SER A 136 26.99 27.53 37.98
CA SER A 136 26.53 27.45 36.60
C SER A 136 26.50 25.98 36.19
N THR A 137 25.37 25.53 35.64
CA THR A 137 25.12 24.12 35.37
C THR A 137 24.49 23.92 33.98
N PRO A 138 24.98 22.95 33.18
CA PRO A 138 24.30 22.60 31.94
C PRO A 138 22.92 22.02 32.21
N VAL A 139 21.93 22.50 31.46
CA VAL A 139 20.54 22.05 31.53
C VAL A 139 20.18 21.23 30.30
N LYS A 140 19.50 20.11 30.51
CA LYS A 140 18.94 19.27 29.45
C LYS A 140 17.45 19.06 29.68
N GLN A 141 16.68 19.08 28.60
CA GLN A 141 15.25 18.85 28.60
C GLN A 141 14.90 17.62 27.77
N TYR A 142 13.86 16.91 28.19
CA TYR A 142 13.34 15.73 27.52
C TYR A 142 11.81 15.73 27.60
N LEU A 143 11.16 15.34 26.51
CA LEU A 143 9.77 14.86 26.54
C LEU A 143 9.80 13.35 26.34
N LYS A 144 9.13 12.60 27.21
CA LYS A 144 9.11 11.14 27.16
C LYS A 144 7.70 10.60 27.07
N PHE A 145 7.56 9.58 26.23
CA PHE A 145 6.30 8.91 25.92
C PHE A 145 6.35 7.41 26.23
N GLY A 146 7.47 6.87 26.73
CA GLY A 146 7.59 5.42 26.97
C GLY A 146 6.65 4.83 28.04
N ASN A 147 5.83 5.65 28.72
CA ASN A 147 4.77 5.19 29.62
C ASN A 147 3.36 5.55 29.10
N THR A 148 3.25 6.09 27.90
CA THR A 148 1.97 6.38 27.26
C THR A 148 1.39 5.13 26.61
N THR A 149 0.06 5.02 26.61
CA THR A 149 -0.67 4.05 25.79
C THR A 149 -1.25 4.70 24.54
N ALA A 150 -0.98 5.99 24.32
CA ALA A 150 -1.56 6.73 23.22
C ALA A 150 -1.24 6.07 21.88
N SER A 151 -2.26 5.80 21.08
CA SER A 151 -2.13 5.00 19.85
C SER A 151 -2.99 5.59 18.74
N VAL A 152 -2.59 5.32 17.50
CA VAL A 152 -3.43 5.67 16.35
C VAL A 152 -4.44 4.56 16.15
N VAL A 153 -5.73 4.87 16.14
CA VAL A 153 -6.84 3.90 16.07
C VAL A 153 -7.78 4.25 14.94
N TYR A 154 -8.53 3.27 14.45
CA TYR A 154 -9.70 3.49 13.59
C TYR A 154 -10.92 2.94 14.33
N GLU A 155 -11.69 3.83 14.95
CA GLU A 155 -12.81 3.45 15.82
C GLU A 155 -13.88 4.54 15.87
N GLN A 156 -14.97 4.26 16.59
CA GLN A 156 -16.00 5.24 16.92
C GLN A 156 -15.57 6.09 18.13
N ASN A 157 -15.68 7.42 18.03
CA ASN A 157 -15.45 8.33 19.17
C ASN A 157 -16.70 8.48 20.06
N GLY A 158 -16.62 9.33 21.09
CA GLY A 158 -17.74 9.60 22.01
C GLY A 158 -18.96 10.31 21.39
N ASP A 159 -18.85 10.83 20.17
CA ASP A 159 -19.91 11.50 19.40
C ASP A 159 -20.45 10.61 18.25
N ASP A 160 -20.17 9.31 18.30
CA ASP A 160 -20.54 8.30 17.30
C ASP A 160 -19.85 8.46 15.92
N GLU A 161 -18.80 9.29 15.81
CA GLU A 161 -18.04 9.49 14.56
C GLU A 161 -16.96 8.41 14.37
N VAL A 162 -17.00 7.70 13.23
CA VAL A 162 -16.06 6.63 12.86
C VAL A 162 -15.01 7.14 11.88
N MET A 163 -13.75 7.21 12.32
CA MET A 163 -12.59 7.61 11.50
C MET A 163 -11.28 7.25 12.21
N ASP A 164 -10.14 7.67 11.66
CA ASP A 164 -8.85 7.53 12.31
C ASP A 164 -8.59 8.64 13.34
N TYR A 165 -8.05 8.27 14.51
CA TYR A 165 -7.72 9.19 15.59
C TYR A 165 -6.35 8.85 16.19
N LEU A 166 -5.65 9.85 16.73
CA LEU A 166 -4.69 9.61 17.81
C LEU A 166 -5.47 9.62 19.12
N LYS A 167 -5.51 8.49 19.82
CA LYS A 167 -6.27 8.33 21.06
C LYS A 167 -5.36 8.36 22.29
N PHE A 168 -5.79 9.06 23.33
CA PHE A 168 -5.26 8.93 24.69
C PHE A 168 -6.38 8.36 25.58
N ASP A 169 -6.12 7.22 26.24
CA ASP A 169 -7.14 6.59 27.10
C ASP A 169 -7.20 7.24 28.49
N ASP A 170 -8.40 7.30 29.09
CA ASP A 170 -8.63 7.76 30.46
C ASP A 170 -7.66 7.08 31.45
N GLY A 171 -7.04 7.90 32.30
CA GLY A 171 -6.10 7.49 33.32
C GLY A 171 -4.70 7.14 32.82
N SER A 172 -4.45 7.18 31.50
CA SER A 172 -3.13 6.88 30.92
C SER A 172 -2.24 8.11 30.85
N PHE A 173 -0.94 7.94 31.12
CA PHE A 173 0.00 9.06 31.06
C PHE A 173 0.16 9.58 29.63
N MET A 174 -0.09 10.88 29.43
CA MET A 174 0.06 11.51 28.11
C MET A 174 1.53 11.73 27.78
N PHE A 175 2.31 12.23 28.73
CA PHE A 175 3.75 12.46 28.59
C PHE A 175 4.45 12.61 29.95
N GLU A 176 5.78 12.52 29.95
CA GLU A 176 6.66 12.96 31.04
C GLU A 176 7.59 14.06 30.50
N TYR A 177 7.55 15.23 31.11
CA TYR A 177 8.56 16.27 30.95
C TYR A 177 9.67 16.09 32.00
N HIS A 178 10.92 16.14 31.56
CA HIS A 178 12.08 16.02 32.45
C HIS A 178 13.11 17.10 32.13
N MET A 179 13.43 17.92 33.12
CA MET A 179 14.52 18.88 33.09
C MET A 179 15.62 18.47 34.06
N GLU A 180 16.84 18.35 33.57
CA GLU A 180 18.02 17.89 34.31
C GLU A 180 19.06 19.01 34.42
N PHE A 181 19.47 19.34 35.65
CA PHE A 181 20.60 20.20 35.97
C PHE A 181 21.83 19.31 36.19
N THR A 182 22.64 19.12 35.16
CA THR A 182 23.65 18.03 35.11
C THR A 182 24.71 18.11 36.21
N GLU A 183 25.05 19.31 36.67
CA GLU A 183 25.96 19.54 37.80
C GLU A 183 25.22 20.02 39.07
N GLY A 184 23.89 20.16 38.98
CA GLY A 184 23.02 20.73 40.01
C GLY A 184 22.98 22.26 40.01
N ALA A 185 21.81 22.85 40.23
CA ALA A 185 21.63 24.29 40.43
C ALA A 185 21.72 24.60 41.93
N VAL A 186 22.72 25.38 42.35
CA VAL A 186 23.04 25.63 43.76
C VAL A 186 22.45 26.96 44.20
N SER A 187 21.88 26.99 45.40
CA SER A 187 21.48 28.22 46.09
C SER A 187 21.78 28.17 47.57
N ASP A 188 22.24 29.30 48.10
CA ASP A 188 22.27 29.59 49.52
C ASP A 188 20.84 29.58 50.10
N ILE A 189 20.72 29.10 51.33
CA ILE A 189 19.46 29.07 52.08
C ILE A 189 19.39 30.29 52.99
N GLY A 190 18.59 31.26 52.58
CA GLY A 190 18.33 32.52 53.25
C GLY A 190 17.39 32.42 54.45
N THR A 191 16.93 33.58 54.91
CA THR A 191 16.06 33.65 56.10
C THR A 191 14.68 33.09 55.77
N GLY A 192 14.21 32.15 56.59
CA GLY A 192 12.89 31.54 56.38
C GLY A 192 12.87 30.43 55.33
N GLY A 193 14.04 30.00 54.85
CA GLY A 193 14.16 28.93 53.85
C GLY A 193 14.17 29.43 52.41
N ALA A 194 14.26 30.75 52.16
CA ALA A 194 14.38 31.31 50.82
C ALA A 194 15.64 30.78 50.11
N LEU A 195 15.54 30.56 48.80
CA LEU A 195 16.63 30.13 47.94
C LEU A 195 17.12 31.35 47.15
N ASP A 196 17.94 32.16 47.81
CA ASP A 196 18.32 33.54 47.40
C ASP A 196 18.96 33.60 45.99
N ASP A 197 19.59 32.53 45.53
CA ASP A 197 20.29 32.46 44.23
C ASP A 197 19.43 31.83 43.11
N LEU A 198 18.26 31.26 43.44
CA LEU A 198 17.28 30.83 42.45
C LEU A 198 16.29 31.95 42.10
N GLU A 199 15.95 32.79 43.07
CA GLU A 199 15.01 33.90 42.86
C GLU A 199 15.55 34.89 41.82
N SER A 200 14.65 35.45 41.00
CA SER A 200 14.92 36.31 39.84
C SER A 200 15.65 35.66 38.65
N GLU A 201 16.08 34.41 38.74
CA GLU A 201 16.73 33.73 37.62
C GLU A 201 15.73 33.21 36.58
N VAL A 202 16.15 33.24 35.31
CA VAL A 202 15.32 32.84 34.18
C VAL A 202 15.64 31.41 33.75
N ILE A 203 14.62 30.58 33.74
CA ILE A 203 14.66 29.21 33.24
C ILE A 203 13.75 29.07 32.00
N THR A 204 14.19 28.32 30.99
CA THR A 204 13.37 28.06 29.79
C THR A 204 12.78 26.68 29.87
N LEU A 205 11.44 26.59 29.93
CA LEU A 205 10.69 25.35 30.00
C LEU A 205 9.95 25.17 28.67
N LEU A 206 10.24 24.08 27.94
CA LEU A 206 9.52 23.71 26.71
C LEU A 206 9.48 24.82 25.65
N GLY A 207 10.49 25.69 25.61
CA GLY A 207 10.57 26.83 24.67
C GLY A 207 10.04 28.15 25.22
N ALA A 208 9.42 28.16 26.41
CA ALA A 208 8.92 29.36 27.07
C ALA A 208 9.84 29.81 28.23
N PRO A 209 10.23 31.09 28.32
CA PRO A 209 10.99 31.62 29.44
C PRO A 209 10.10 31.87 30.66
N PHE A 210 10.61 31.50 31.84
CA PHE A 210 10.01 31.72 33.14
C PHE A 210 11.05 32.32 34.10
N THR A 211 10.68 33.39 34.79
CA THR A 211 11.45 33.92 35.93
C THR A 211 11.01 33.20 37.20
N ILE A 212 11.94 32.70 38.01
CA ILE A 212 11.63 32.17 39.35
C ILE A 212 11.36 33.37 40.27
N VAL A 213 10.12 33.52 40.73
CA VAL A 213 9.66 34.68 41.54
C VAL A 213 9.54 34.37 43.03
N ASP A 214 9.54 33.09 43.39
CA ASP A 214 9.60 32.63 44.79
C ASP A 214 10.20 31.21 44.80
N ALA A 215 11.16 30.95 45.68
CA ALA A 215 11.76 29.64 45.82
C ALA A 215 12.09 29.37 47.29
N THR A 216 11.43 28.39 47.90
CA THR A 216 11.57 28.14 49.35
C THR A 216 11.73 26.66 49.69
N VAL A 217 12.50 26.38 50.74
CA VAL A 217 12.71 25.05 51.29
C VAL A 217 12.34 24.99 52.78
N ASP A 218 11.48 24.05 53.16
CA ASP A 218 11.17 23.71 54.57
C ASP A 218 11.40 22.23 54.84
N GLY A 219 12.58 21.92 55.39
CA GLY A 219 12.99 20.54 55.65
C GLY A 219 13.20 19.75 54.35
N SER A 220 12.24 18.89 54.01
CA SER A 220 12.21 18.10 52.76
C SER A 220 11.21 18.62 51.74
N GLU A 221 10.47 19.68 52.08
CA GLU A 221 9.54 20.33 51.17
C GLU A 221 10.27 21.39 50.33
N LEU A 222 9.98 21.44 49.03
CA LEU A 222 10.50 22.44 48.10
C LEU A 222 9.34 23.04 47.30
N ASP A 223 9.20 24.35 47.38
CA ASP A 223 8.21 25.15 46.65
C ASP A 223 8.92 26.06 45.66
N LEU A 224 8.48 26.07 44.40
CA LEU A 224 8.97 26.97 43.35
C LEU A 224 7.76 27.64 42.67
N SER A 225 7.77 28.97 42.63
CA SER A 225 6.83 29.76 41.83
C SER A 225 7.59 30.45 40.70
N MET A 226 7.06 30.32 39.50
CA MET A 226 7.66 30.82 38.27
C MET A 226 6.64 31.65 37.51
N LEU A 227 7.10 32.74 36.91
CA LEU A 227 6.27 33.64 36.11
C LEU A 227 6.87 33.83 34.73
N GLY A 228 6.11 33.46 33.70
CA GLY A 228 6.41 33.75 32.30
C GLY A 228 5.29 34.55 31.67
N GLY A 229 5.43 34.85 30.39
CA GLY A 229 4.38 35.46 29.59
C GLY A 229 4.88 35.89 28.22
N GLU A 230 3.95 36.28 27.35
CA GLU A 230 4.27 36.63 25.96
C GLU A 230 5.09 37.91 25.84
N VAL A 231 4.81 38.90 26.70
CA VAL A 231 5.52 40.19 26.70
C VAL A 231 6.05 40.48 28.07
N ALA A 232 7.37 40.66 28.19
CA ALA A 232 8.04 41.22 29.35
C ALA A 232 8.45 42.67 29.09
N ASP A 233 8.09 43.60 29.98
CA ASP A 233 8.60 44.98 29.94
C ASP A 233 8.61 45.61 31.34
N THR A 234 9.27 46.75 31.46
CA THR A 234 9.33 47.58 32.66
C THR A 234 8.57 48.89 32.42
N LEU A 235 7.80 49.30 33.43
CA LEU A 235 7.14 50.60 33.47
C LEU A 235 7.55 51.39 34.72
N ARG A 236 7.74 52.69 34.54
CA ARG A 236 7.87 53.65 35.65
C ARG A 236 6.50 54.08 36.16
N ASP A 237 6.44 54.54 37.41
CA ASP A 237 5.22 55.11 37.98
C ASP A 237 4.59 56.18 37.07
N GLY A 238 3.35 55.96 36.64
CA GLY A 238 2.59 56.80 35.70
C GLY A 238 2.90 56.61 34.22
N GLU A 239 3.79 55.68 33.84
CA GLU A 239 4.14 55.40 32.44
C GLU A 239 3.07 54.52 31.78
N THR A 240 2.80 54.81 30.50
CA THR A 240 1.89 54.05 29.64
C THR A 240 2.61 53.62 28.37
N LYS A 241 2.45 52.35 28.00
CA LYS A 241 2.93 51.77 26.73
C LYS A 241 1.83 50.91 26.10
N THR A 242 1.96 50.64 24.81
CA THR A 242 1.04 49.77 24.06
C THR A 242 1.81 48.57 23.54
N TYR A 243 1.24 47.38 23.73
CA TYR A 243 1.80 46.10 23.32
C TYR A 243 0.82 45.39 22.39
N THR A 244 1.33 44.53 21.52
CA THR A 244 0.49 43.78 20.57
C THR A 244 0.67 42.29 20.84
N ILE A 245 -0.43 41.60 21.14
CA ILE A 245 -0.52 40.14 21.33
C ILE A 245 -1.56 39.64 20.32
N ASP A 246 -1.21 38.64 19.50
CA ASP A 246 -2.06 38.09 18.43
C ASP A 246 -2.71 39.14 17.52
N GLY A 247 -1.98 40.22 17.22
CA GLY A 247 -2.48 41.32 16.38
C GLY A 247 -3.50 42.24 17.06
N LYS A 248 -3.74 42.09 18.37
CA LYS A 248 -4.58 42.96 19.19
C LYS A 248 -3.72 43.83 20.10
N ASP A 249 -4.02 45.13 20.11
CA ASP A 249 -3.29 46.11 20.92
C ASP A 249 -3.84 46.22 22.35
N TYR A 250 -2.92 46.28 23.31
CA TYR A 250 -3.16 46.40 24.73
C TYR A 250 -2.38 47.59 25.29
N GLU A 251 -3.10 48.62 25.75
CA GLU A 251 -2.53 49.77 26.43
C GLU A 251 -2.35 49.45 27.92
N VAL A 252 -1.10 49.39 28.39
CA VAL A 252 -0.77 49.10 29.79
C VAL A 252 -0.19 50.33 30.46
N THR A 253 -0.69 50.66 31.64
CA THR A 253 -0.23 51.79 32.47
C THR A 253 0.14 51.32 33.87
N ALA A 254 1.31 51.71 34.37
CA ALA A 254 1.63 51.62 35.80
C ALA A 254 0.94 52.76 36.54
N VAL A 255 -0.24 52.49 37.10
CA VAL A 255 -1.10 53.54 37.69
C VAL A 255 -0.53 54.07 38.99
N PHE A 256 0.06 53.18 39.78
CA PHE A 256 0.76 53.52 41.01
C PHE A 256 1.71 52.38 41.42
N ILE A 257 2.86 52.73 42.00
CA ILE A 257 3.83 51.79 42.57
C ILE A 257 4.08 52.19 44.03
N SER A 258 3.80 51.29 44.96
CA SER A 258 3.93 51.50 46.39
C SER A 258 5.28 51.01 46.91
N SER A 259 5.98 51.89 47.63
CA SER A 259 7.17 51.54 48.41
C SER A 259 6.83 51.12 49.85
N SER A 260 5.57 50.76 50.14
CA SER A 260 5.22 50.11 51.41
C SER A 260 5.88 48.73 51.47
N SER A 261 5.97 48.12 52.66
CA SER A 261 6.42 46.73 52.78
C SER A 261 5.20 45.87 53.10
N PRO A 262 4.87 44.84 52.30
CA PRO A 262 5.51 44.49 51.01
C PRO A 262 5.30 45.56 49.92
N GLU A 263 6.25 45.61 48.98
CA GLU A 263 6.16 46.50 47.80
C GLU A 263 5.07 45.99 46.87
N SER A 264 4.36 46.89 46.22
CA SER A 264 3.17 46.53 45.42
C SER A 264 2.96 47.49 44.26
N ALA A 265 2.32 47.01 43.20
CA ALA A 265 2.00 47.79 42.02
C ALA A 265 0.52 47.68 41.66
N LYS A 266 -0.04 48.75 41.11
CA LYS A 266 -1.37 48.75 40.50
C LYS A 266 -1.24 49.12 39.04
N LEU A 267 -1.67 48.21 38.17
CA LEU A 267 -1.58 48.35 36.72
C LEU A 267 -2.97 48.60 36.14
N SER A 268 -3.00 49.15 34.93
CA SER A 268 -4.21 49.19 34.12
C SER A 268 -3.95 48.65 32.73
N VAL A 269 -4.79 47.73 32.26
CA VAL A 269 -4.78 47.23 30.89
C VAL A 269 -6.07 47.64 30.19
N ASN A 270 -5.97 48.41 29.10
CA ASN A 270 -7.10 48.97 28.36
C ASN A 270 -8.13 49.70 29.25
N GLY A 271 -7.65 50.38 30.30
CA GLY A 271 -8.48 51.11 31.27
C GLY A 271 -9.13 50.26 32.36
N MET A 272 -8.96 48.93 32.36
CA MET A 272 -9.31 48.05 33.48
C MET A 272 -8.19 48.05 34.50
N LEU A 273 -8.50 48.20 35.80
CA LEU A 273 -7.50 48.27 36.87
C LEU A 273 -7.30 46.90 37.50
N THR A 274 -6.05 46.55 37.82
CA THR A 274 -5.75 45.37 38.64
C THR A 274 -6.13 45.58 40.11
N LYS A 275 -6.16 44.48 40.87
CA LYS A 275 -5.85 44.51 42.31
C LYS A 275 -4.46 45.09 42.54
N GLU A 276 -4.17 45.45 43.77
CA GLU A 276 -2.80 45.80 44.15
C GLU A 276 -2.01 44.48 44.17
N LEU A 277 -0.96 44.40 43.35
CA LEU A 277 -0.19 43.19 43.07
C LEU A 277 1.19 43.28 43.72
N GLU A 278 1.54 42.25 44.49
CA GLU A 278 2.90 42.02 44.99
C GLU A 278 3.73 41.24 43.94
N GLU A 279 5.03 41.11 44.19
CA GLU A 279 5.91 40.26 43.38
C GLU A 279 5.37 38.82 43.28
N GLY A 280 5.40 38.25 42.07
CA GLY A 280 4.87 36.92 41.78
C GLY A 280 3.33 36.81 41.77
N GLU A 281 2.60 37.89 42.03
CA GLU A 281 1.14 37.89 41.91
C GLU A 281 0.69 38.18 40.47
N THR A 282 -0.40 37.52 40.08
CA THR A 282 -1.11 37.76 38.82
C THR A 282 -2.52 38.31 39.07
N ASP A 283 -3.06 38.96 38.04
CA ASP A 283 -4.47 39.34 37.97
C ASP A 283 -5.02 39.10 36.55
N VAL A 284 -6.26 38.63 36.49
CA VAL A 284 -6.97 38.36 35.22
C VAL A 284 -7.90 39.54 34.95
N LEU A 285 -7.70 40.20 33.81
CA LEU A 285 -8.42 41.41 33.42
C LEU A 285 -9.29 41.18 32.19
N GLY A 286 -10.57 40.88 32.42
CA GLY A 286 -11.51 40.51 31.35
C GLY A 286 -11.43 39.02 31.02
N ALA A 287 -11.75 38.63 29.78
CA ALA A 287 -11.79 37.23 29.36
C ALA A 287 -10.44 36.69 28.83
N ASP A 288 -9.54 37.56 28.35
CA ASP A 288 -8.42 37.10 27.50
C ASP A 288 -7.04 37.66 27.90
N VAL A 289 -6.89 38.30 29.07
CA VAL A 289 -5.62 38.95 29.43
C VAL A 289 -5.28 38.77 30.89
N THR A 290 -4.16 38.10 31.13
CA THR A 290 -3.53 38.01 32.45
C THR A 290 -2.32 38.93 32.49
N ILE A 291 -2.15 39.65 33.59
CA ILE A 291 -0.95 40.44 33.87
C ILE A 291 -0.33 39.93 35.18
N GLY A 292 1.00 39.78 35.19
CA GLY A 292 1.75 39.31 36.35
C GLY A 292 2.88 40.25 36.68
N VAL A 293 3.14 40.47 37.96
CA VAL A 293 4.27 41.27 38.42
C VAL A 293 5.48 40.34 38.62
N GLN A 294 6.54 40.61 37.87
CA GLN A 294 7.80 39.89 37.96
C GLN A 294 8.65 40.41 39.12
N GLU A 295 8.83 41.73 39.20
CA GLU A 295 9.67 42.38 40.22
C GLU A 295 9.18 43.82 40.44
N ILE A 296 9.32 44.32 41.66
CA ILE A 296 9.07 45.73 41.99
C ILE A 296 10.33 46.30 42.60
N LEU A 297 10.79 47.43 42.05
CA LEU A 297 11.95 48.14 42.57
C LEU A 297 11.57 49.56 42.91
N THR A 298 11.55 49.87 44.21
CA THR A 298 11.30 51.23 44.68
C THR A 298 12.52 51.92 45.31
N ASN A 299 12.56 53.25 45.19
CA ASN A 299 13.44 54.09 46.00
C ASN A 299 12.67 55.32 46.52
N GLN A 300 13.34 56.20 47.26
CA GLN A 300 12.69 57.38 47.87
C GLN A 300 12.13 58.42 46.87
N ARG A 301 12.29 58.24 45.55
CA ARG A 301 11.89 59.20 44.51
C ARG A 301 11.07 58.59 43.38
N GLU A 302 11.33 57.36 42.99
CA GLU A 302 10.71 56.68 41.84
C GLU A 302 10.54 55.19 42.14
N GLY A 303 9.53 54.57 41.54
CA GLY A 303 9.34 53.13 41.48
C GLY A 303 9.27 52.66 40.03
N ILE A 304 9.71 51.42 39.80
CA ILE A 304 9.50 50.69 38.56
C ILE A 304 8.85 49.34 38.87
N VAL A 305 8.08 48.84 37.91
CA VAL A 305 7.47 47.51 37.95
C VAL A 305 7.88 46.78 36.68
N GLU A 306 8.45 45.59 36.86
CA GLU A 306 8.67 44.62 35.80
C GLU A 306 7.47 43.68 35.77
N PHE A 307 6.93 43.44 34.58
CA PHE A 307 5.68 42.70 34.45
C PHE A 307 5.66 41.85 33.18
N TYR A 308 4.83 40.82 33.23
CA TYR A 308 4.44 40.02 32.07
C TYR A 308 3.00 40.35 31.66
N LEU A 309 2.76 40.58 30.37
CA LEU A 309 1.43 40.59 29.76
C LEU A 309 1.19 39.25 29.06
N GLY A 310 -0.02 38.72 29.18
CA GLY A 310 -0.26 37.31 28.85
C GLY A 310 0.47 36.42 29.86
N ALA A 311 0.45 36.81 31.13
CA ALA A 311 1.24 36.14 32.16
C ALA A 311 0.74 34.72 32.44
N ASN A 312 1.66 33.76 32.47
CA ASN A 312 1.42 32.39 32.89
C ASN A 312 2.27 32.11 34.13
N LYS A 313 1.60 31.75 35.23
CA LYS A 313 2.26 31.43 36.50
C LYS A 313 2.26 29.92 36.71
N LEU A 314 3.45 29.36 36.91
CA LEU A 314 3.66 27.95 37.26
C LEU A 314 4.05 27.86 38.73
N GLU A 315 3.23 27.21 39.55
CA GLU A 315 3.54 26.90 40.95
C GLU A 315 3.72 25.39 41.08
N ILE A 316 4.88 24.95 41.56
CA ILE A 316 5.18 23.53 41.79
C ILE A 316 5.69 23.34 43.21
N ARG A 317 5.18 22.30 43.87
CA ARG A 317 5.56 21.91 45.23
C ARG A 317 5.87 20.43 45.26
N ASP A 318 6.94 20.04 45.94
CA ASP A 318 7.23 18.64 46.29
C ASP A 318 7.36 18.52 47.81
N SER A 319 6.58 17.63 48.43
CA SER A 319 6.57 17.46 49.88
C SER A 319 7.79 16.70 50.43
N ASP A 320 8.51 15.96 49.57
CA ASP A 320 9.73 15.24 49.92
C ASP A 320 10.66 15.04 48.70
N PHE A 321 11.42 16.08 48.35
CA PHE A 321 12.37 16.03 47.24
C PHE A 321 13.53 15.02 47.45
N THR A 322 13.63 14.40 48.62
CA THR A 322 14.74 13.49 48.96
C THR A 322 14.50 12.07 48.48
N ASN A 323 13.26 11.68 48.21
CA ASN A 323 12.88 10.30 47.92
C ASN A 323 13.08 9.91 46.43
N GLY A 324 13.09 10.88 45.50
CA GLY A 324 13.18 10.63 44.06
C GLY A 324 12.00 9.85 43.50
N ALA A 325 10.78 10.15 43.99
CA ALA A 325 9.55 9.46 43.64
C ALA A 325 8.46 10.46 43.26
N TYR A 326 7.66 10.09 42.28
CA TYR A 326 6.49 10.88 41.89
C TYR A 326 5.44 10.91 43.00
N ALA A 327 4.90 12.09 43.25
CA ALA A 327 3.76 12.31 44.12
C ALA A 327 2.71 13.20 43.43
N GLU A 328 1.43 13.00 43.76
CA GLU A 328 0.30 13.85 43.33
C GLU A 328 0.34 15.15 44.12
N GLU A 329 1.31 15.99 43.79
CA GLU A 329 1.59 17.20 44.53
C GLU A 329 0.78 18.38 43.97
N THR A 330 1.12 19.60 44.38
CA THR A 330 0.47 20.81 43.88
C THR A 330 1.25 21.35 42.70
N VAL A 331 0.80 21.01 41.50
CA VAL A 331 1.14 21.73 40.26
C VAL A 331 -0.02 22.66 39.95
N LYS A 332 0.26 23.95 39.78
CA LYS A 332 -0.71 24.91 39.27
C LYS A 332 -0.13 25.66 38.09
N VAL A 333 -0.99 25.93 37.11
CA VAL A 333 -0.66 26.70 35.92
C VAL A 333 -1.76 27.74 35.75
N GLY A 334 -1.38 29.00 35.54
CA GLY A 334 -2.35 30.11 35.48
C GLY A 334 -3.12 30.37 36.79
N GLY A 335 -2.75 29.71 37.90
CA GLY A 335 -3.46 29.76 39.18
C GLY A 335 -4.45 28.61 39.42
N GLU A 336 -4.73 27.80 38.41
CA GLU A 336 -5.57 26.60 38.50
C GLU A 336 -4.70 25.39 38.85
N ARG A 337 -5.21 24.50 39.71
CA ARG A 337 -4.52 23.24 40.04
C ARG A 337 -4.77 22.25 38.91
N ILE A 338 -3.70 21.62 38.42
CA ILE A 338 -3.81 20.57 37.40
C ILE A 338 -4.16 19.26 38.07
N ASP A 339 -5.26 18.66 37.64
CA ASP A 339 -5.68 17.34 38.09
C ASP A 339 -4.85 16.24 37.41
N ASN A 340 -4.72 15.08 38.06
CA ASN A 340 -3.91 13.95 37.58
C ASN A 340 -2.47 14.33 37.17
N ALA A 341 -1.88 15.29 37.87
CA ALA A 341 -0.49 15.70 37.70
C ALA A 341 0.39 15.10 38.81
N TRP A 342 1.54 14.57 38.41
CA TRP A 342 2.58 14.08 39.32
C TRP A 342 3.89 14.85 39.11
N LEU A 343 4.51 15.19 40.23
CA LEU A 343 5.79 15.89 40.29
C LEU A 343 6.83 15.02 41.01
N ASP A 344 8.07 15.08 40.55
CA ASP A 344 9.26 14.56 41.25
C ASP A 344 10.34 15.64 41.13
N LEU A 345 10.52 16.40 42.21
CA LEU A 345 11.66 17.30 42.37
C LEU A 345 12.76 16.54 43.09
N LYS A 346 13.99 16.68 42.59
CA LYS A 346 15.15 16.12 43.30
C LYS A 346 16.12 17.20 43.64
N ALA A 347 16.37 17.33 44.94
CA ALA A 347 17.41 18.18 45.44
C ALA A 347 18.24 17.47 46.53
N THR A 348 19.42 18.01 46.79
CA THR A 348 20.20 17.70 47.99
C THR A 348 20.29 18.95 48.86
N ASN A 349 19.91 18.81 50.13
CA ASN A 349 19.90 19.92 51.08
C ASN A 349 20.99 19.73 52.14
N THR A 350 21.69 20.81 52.48
CA THR A 350 22.64 20.88 53.59
C THR A 350 22.11 21.80 54.69
N THR A 351 22.98 22.44 55.48
CA THR A 351 22.52 23.43 56.47
C THR A 351 22.38 24.83 55.86
N ASP A 352 23.23 25.14 54.87
CA ASP A 352 23.36 26.49 54.33
C ASP A 352 23.10 26.54 52.81
N GLU A 353 23.06 25.39 52.12
CA GLU A 353 22.91 25.31 50.65
C GLU A 353 21.92 24.20 50.23
N LEU A 354 21.14 24.47 49.18
CA LEU A 354 20.36 23.48 48.43
C LEU A 354 20.90 23.34 47.01
N THR A 355 20.93 22.11 46.50
CA THR A 355 21.29 21.82 45.11
C THR A 355 20.13 21.11 44.41
N LEU A 356 19.45 21.79 43.48
CA LEU A 356 18.38 21.22 42.65
C LEU A 356 19.00 20.42 41.49
N ASN A 357 18.62 19.15 41.36
CA ASN A 357 19.17 18.23 40.37
C ASN A 357 18.25 18.04 39.16
N TYR A 358 16.93 17.92 39.37
CA TYR A 358 15.97 17.81 38.27
C TYR A 358 14.57 18.26 38.68
N ILE A 359 13.77 18.58 37.67
CA ILE A 359 12.31 18.74 37.73
C ILE A 359 11.72 17.69 36.78
N LYS A 360 10.83 16.84 37.28
CA LYS A 360 10.03 15.95 36.44
C LYS A 360 8.56 16.16 36.68
N TYR A 361 7.82 16.21 35.59
CA TYR A 361 6.38 16.37 35.57
C TYR A 361 5.79 15.30 34.64
N LYS A 362 4.69 14.69 35.03
CA LYS A 362 3.88 13.86 34.14
C LYS A 362 2.42 14.05 34.47
N VAL A 363 1.57 13.88 33.47
CA VAL A 363 0.13 14.03 33.60
C VAL A 363 -0.58 12.89 32.90
N ALA A 364 -1.65 12.41 33.50
CA ALA A 364 -2.54 11.43 32.90
C ALA A 364 -3.77 12.11 32.30
N ALA A 365 -4.29 11.53 31.22
CA ALA A 365 -5.58 11.92 30.69
C ALA A 365 -6.66 11.67 31.76
N ASP A 366 -7.62 12.58 31.86
CA ASP A 366 -8.77 12.57 32.77
C ASP A 366 -10.07 12.13 32.09
N ASP A 367 -10.05 11.99 30.76
CA ASP A 367 -11.06 11.35 29.93
C ASP A 367 -10.37 10.66 28.73
N ASP A 368 -11.13 9.93 27.93
CA ASP A 368 -10.69 9.46 26.63
C ASP A 368 -10.64 10.64 25.64
N TYR A 369 -9.50 10.86 25.01
CA TYR A 369 -9.30 11.93 24.02
C TYR A 369 -9.05 11.37 22.63
N TRP A 370 -9.94 11.68 21.68
CA TRP A 370 -9.83 11.31 20.27
C TRP A 370 -9.40 12.52 19.43
N ILE A 371 -8.15 12.53 18.99
CA ILE A 371 -7.60 13.64 18.21
C ILE A 371 -7.73 13.32 16.72
N PRO A 372 -8.58 14.02 15.95
CA PRO A 372 -8.76 13.76 14.52
C PRO A 372 -7.60 14.34 13.69
N PRO A 373 -7.45 13.92 12.41
CA PRO A 373 -6.41 14.40 11.51
C PRO A 373 -6.38 15.92 11.38
N GLY A 374 -5.18 16.47 11.45
CA GLY A 374 -4.91 17.90 11.37
C GLY A 374 -5.09 18.67 12.68
N LYS A 375 -5.40 17.99 13.80
CA LYS A 375 -5.60 18.62 15.11
C LYS A 375 -4.56 18.22 16.14
N GLY A 376 -4.41 19.05 17.17
CA GLY A 376 -3.49 18.84 18.29
C GLY A 376 -4.23 18.48 19.58
N LEU A 377 -3.58 17.69 20.44
CA LEU A 377 -4.10 17.21 21.71
C LEU A 377 -4.68 18.34 22.57
N LYS A 378 -4.01 19.48 22.64
CA LYS A 378 -4.41 20.61 23.50
C LYS A 378 -5.81 21.15 23.21
N GLU A 379 -6.31 21.03 21.97
CA GLU A 379 -7.66 21.47 21.60
C GLU A 379 -8.76 20.64 22.28
N PHE A 380 -8.43 19.44 22.76
CA PHE A 380 -9.39 18.47 23.28
C PHE A 380 -9.31 18.29 24.80
N LEU A 381 -8.24 18.76 25.44
CA LEU A 381 -8.08 18.66 26.89
C LEU A 381 -9.08 19.56 27.62
N ASP A 382 -9.70 19.02 28.67
CA ASP A 382 -10.51 19.82 29.61
C ASP A 382 -9.64 20.85 30.36
N GLU A 383 -8.39 20.47 30.65
CA GLU A 383 -7.35 21.32 31.27
C GLU A 383 -6.13 21.47 30.31
N PRO A 384 -6.19 22.33 29.28
CA PRO A 384 -5.06 22.53 28.35
C PRO A 384 -3.78 23.04 29.03
N GLU A 385 -3.93 23.67 30.20
CA GLU A 385 -2.82 24.12 31.04
C GLU A 385 -1.95 22.98 31.57
N SER A 386 -2.43 21.74 31.55
CA SER A 386 -1.64 20.53 31.84
C SER A 386 -0.43 20.37 30.92
N MET A 387 -0.43 21.03 29.75
CA MET A 387 0.72 21.08 28.84
C MET A 387 1.86 21.99 29.35
N ILE A 388 1.71 22.62 30.53
CA ILE A 388 2.63 23.58 31.20
C ILE A 388 2.76 24.91 30.44
N THR A 389 2.92 24.87 29.12
CA THR A 389 3.12 26.04 28.26
C THR A 389 2.30 25.94 26.98
N ASP A 390 1.97 27.10 26.42
CA ASP A 390 1.24 27.16 25.14
C ASP A 390 2.11 26.90 23.92
N THR A 391 3.42 26.74 24.12
CA THR A 391 4.41 26.72 23.03
C THR A 391 4.57 25.38 22.33
N TRP A 392 3.96 24.30 22.81
CA TRP A 392 4.08 22.97 22.19
C TRP A 392 2.77 22.18 22.22
N ASP A 393 2.66 21.13 21.41
CA ASP A 393 1.49 20.25 21.31
C ASP A 393 1.88 18.85 20.77
N VAL A 394 0.95 17.89 20.89
CA VAL A 394 1.00 16.61 20.17
C VAL A 394 -0.01 16.66 19.02
N LEU A 395 0.50 16.76 17.79
CA LEU A 395 -0.29 16.89 16.56
C LEU A 395 -0.50 15.51 15.90
N TYR A 396 -1.73 15.21 15.52
CA TYR A 396 -2.04 14.10 14.63
C TYR A 396 -2.29 14.60 13.20
N ALA A 397 -1.50 14.16 12.22
CA ALA A 397 -1.62 14.57 10.82
C ALA A 397 -2.45 13.60 9.96
N GLY A 398 -2.99 12.54 10.56
CA GLY A 398 -3.76 11.49 9.87
C GLY A 398 -2.91 10.29 9.45
N LEU A 399 -3.55 9.33 8.78
CA LEU A 399 -2.89 8.18 8.18
C LEU A 399 -2.10 8.55 6.91
N MET A 400 -0.97 7.89 6.71
CA MET A 400 -0.22 7.89 5.46
C MET A 400 -1.13 7.50 4.28
N LYS A 401 -1.00 8.20 3.15
CA LYS A 401 -1.86 7.97 1.98
C LYS A 401 -1.27 6.90 1.06
N SER A 402 -1.99 5.81 0.82
CA SER A 402 -1.62 4.80 -0.17
C SER A 402 -2.70 4.67 -1.24
N SER A 403 -2.29 4.42 -2.48
CA SER A 403 -3.20 3.85 -3.49
C SER A 403 -3.70 2.48 -3.02
N VAL A 404 -4.82 2.04 -3.57
CA VAL A 404 -5.50 0.81 -3.16
C VAL A 404 -5.85 -0.04 -4.38
N THR A 405 -5.99 -1.33 -4.13
CA THR A 405 -6.80 -2.26 -4.93
C THR A 405 -8.05 -2.61 -4.12
N THR A 406 -9.16 -2.91 -4.79
CA THR A 406 -10.39 -3.37 -4.13
C THR A 406 -10.50 -4.90 -4.16
N ILE A 407 -11.16 -5.45 -3.14
CA ILE A 407 -11.71 -6.79 -3.10
C ILE A 407 -13.19 -6.61 -2.73
N GLU A 408 -14.09 -7.03 -3.60
CA GLU A 408 -15.52 -6.77 -3.42
C GLU A 408 -16.32 -8.07 -3.41
N PHE A 409 -17.07 -8.26 -2.33
CA PHE A 409 -18.08 -9.30 -2.18
C PHE A 409 -19.43 -8.69 -2.52
N ASN A 410 -19.88 -8.93 -3.74
CA ASN A 410 -21.07 -8.29 -4.29
C ASN A 410 -22.22 -9.30 -4.32
N SER A 411 -23.37 -8.92 -3.78
CA SER A 411 -24.56 -9.76 -3.82
C SER A 411 -25.12 -9.76 -5.25
N VAL A 412 -25.43 -10.95 -5.78
CA VAL A 412 -26.16 -11.08 -7.06
C VAL A 412 -27.65 -11.29 -6.79
N SER A 413 -27.94 -11.97 -5.69
CA SER A 413 -29.26 -12.11 -5.08
C SER A 413 -29.10 -12.48 -3.60
N ASP A 414 -30.21 -12.66 -2.89
CA ASP A 414 -30.27 -13.26 -1.55
C ASP A 414 -29.79 -14.73 -1.50
N HIS A 415 -29.38 -15.31 -2.62
CA HIS A 415 -28.91 -16.70 -2.76
C HIS A 415 -27.50 -16.80 -3.34
N SER A 416 -26.86 -15.71 -3.77
CA SER A 416 -25.60 -15.80 -4.52
C SER A 416 -24.69 -14.57 -4.41
N TYR A 417 -23.38 -14.80 -4.42
CA TYR A 417 -22.32 -13.79 -4.39
C TYR A 417 -21.39 -13.91 -5.59
N LYS A 418 -20.90 -12.77 -6.08
CA LYS A 418 -19.71 -12.67 -6.93
C LYS A 418 -18.54 -12.08 -6.14
N LEU A 419 -17.33 -12.45 -6.52
CA LEU A 419 -16.09 -11.85 -6.02
C LEU A 419 -15.44 -11.05 -7.14
N GLU A 420 -15.14 -9.78 -6.87
CA GLU A 420 -14.33 -8.94 -7.74
C GLU A 420 -13.00 -8.60 -7.05
N PHE A 421 -11.86 -8.80 -7.71
CA PHE A 421 -10.56 -8.39 -7.18
C PHE A 421 -9.55 -8.10 -8.29
N GLU A 422 -8.56 -7.25 -8.01
CA GLU A 422 -7.41 -7.01 -8.89
C GLU A 422 -6.21 -7.87 -8.44
N ASN A 423 -5.69 -8.71 -9.34
CA ASN A 423 -4.56 -9.60 -9.04
C ASN A 423 -3.22 -8.84 -8.93
N TYR A 424 -2.13 -9.55 -8.62
CA TYR A 424 -0.78 -8.98 -8.54
C TYR A 424 -0.35 -8.17 -9.79
N ASN A 425 -0.77 -8.59 -10.98
CA ASN A 425 -0.43 -7.93 -12.26
C ASN A 425 -1.31 -6.70 -12.58
N GLY A 426 -2.39 -6.48 -11.84
CA GLY A 426 -3.34 -5.40 -12.13
C GLY A 426 -4.53 -5.83 -12.98
N ASP A 427 -4.70 -7.13 -13.23
CA ASP A 427 -5.83 -7.68 -13.96
C ASP A 427 -7.03 -7.81 -13.02
N VAL A 428 -8.20 -7.33 -13.45
CA VAL A 428 -9.44 -7.36 -12.66
C VAL A 428 -10.25 -8.60 -13.01
N TYR A 429 -10.54 -9.40 -12.00
CA TYR A 429 -11.35 -10.61 -12.09
C TYR A 429 -12.70 -10.40 -11.42
N ASP A 430 -13.80 -10.64 -12.15
CA ASP A 430 -15.19 -10.64 -11.63
C ASP A 430 -15.84 -11.99 -11.97
N PHE A 431 -16.14 -12.80 -10.94
CA PHE A 431 -16.62 -14.16 -11.13
C PHE A 431 -17.59 -14.63 -10.03
N PRO A 432 -18.46 -15.60 -10.31
CA PRO A 432 -19.31 -16.20 -9.29
C PRO A 432 -18.49 -16.85 -8.18
N LEU A 433 -18.73 -16.41 -6.95
CA LEU A 433 -18.03 -16.94 -5.77
C LEU A 433 -18.82 -18.09 -5.17
N LEU A 434 -20.11 -17.89 -4.92
CA LEU A 434 -20.91 -18.80 -4.09
C LEU A 434 -22.40 -18.71 -4.43
N THR A 435 -23.10 -19.83 -4.45
CA THR A 435 -24.57 -19.90 -4.54
C THR A 435 -25.15 -20.83 -3.49
N ASN A 436 -26.40 -20.61 -3.09
CA ASN A 436 -27.26 -21.51 -2.33
C ASN A 436 -28.62 -21.71 -3.01
N LYS A 437 -28.72 -21.36 -4.30
CA LYS A 437 -30.00 -21.45 -5.00
C LYS A 437 -30.51 -22.88 -5.05
N ASP A 438 -31.82 -23.02 -4.90
CA ASP A 438 -32.53 -24.31 -4.86
C ASP A 438 -32.03 -25.30 -3.77
N GLY A 439 -31.24 -24.83 -2.81
CA GLY A 439 -30.74 -25.60 -1.66
C GLY A 439 -29.40 -26.29 -1.92
N THR A 440 -28.71 -25.96 -3.00
CA THR A 440 -27.34 -26.41 -3.29
C THR A 440 -26.37 -25.30 -2.94
N TYR A 441 -25.72 -25.41 -1.78
CA TYR A 441 -24.73 -24.44 -1.32
C TYR A 441 -23.34 -24.77 -1.87
N LYS A 442 -22.83 -24.09 -2.90
CA LYS A 442 -21.57 -24.43 -3.58
C LYS A 442 -20.78 -23.20 -4.01
N TYR A 443 -19.48 -23.37 -4.30
CA TYR A 443 -18.67 -22.34 -4.95
C TYR A 443 -18.98 -22.27 -6.45
N GLY A 444 -19.10 -21.07 -6.99
CA GLY A 444 -19.55 -20.83 -8.37
C GLY A 444 -20.97 -20.26 -8.43
N ASP A 445 -21.66 -20.47 -9.55
CA ASP A 445 -23.06 -20.10 -9.73
C ASP A 445 -23.97 -21.34 -9.74
N ASP A 446 -25.21 -21.19 -10.18
CA ASP A 446 -26.22 -22.25 -10.17
C ASP A 446 -25.91 -23.40 -11.13
N ASP A 447 -25.21 -23.11 -12.22
CA ASP A 447 -24.96 -24.02 -13.32
C ASP A 447 -23.48 -24.48 -13.33
N ASP A 448 -22.56 -23.57 -13.02
CA ASP A 448 -21.11 -23.73 -13.17
C ASP A 448 -20.40 -23.67 -11.79
N ASP A 449 -19.38 -24.51 -11.57
CA ASP A 449 -18.61 -24.56 -10.32
C ASP A 449 -17.35 -23.68 -10.37
N LEU A 450 -16.86 -23.25 -9.20
CA LEU A 450 -15.55 -22.62 -9.04
C LEU A 450 -14.57 -23.58 -8.32
N LEU A 451 -13.47 -23.93 -8.98
CA LEU A 451 -12.48 -24.89 -8.50
C LEU A 451 -11.15 -24.22 -8.16
N PHE A 452 -10.67 -24.43 -6.93
CA PHE A 452 -9.39 -23.87 -6.46
C PHE A 452 -8.55 -24.88 -5.67
N ILE A 453 -8.95 -26.16 -5.73
CA ILE A 453 -8.19 -27.29 -5.18
C ILE A 453 -7.93 -28.27 -6.31
N GLU A 454 -6.71 -28.80 -6.39
CA GLU A 454 -6.31 -29.77 -7.39
C GLU A 454 -7.00 -31.12 -7.19
N PRO A 455 -7.21 -31.89 -8.27
CA PRO A 455 -7.69 -33.25 -8.12
C PRO A 455 -6.59 -34.15 -7.54
N TYR A 456 -6.98 -35.25 -6.91
CA TYR A 456 -6.10 -36.32 -6.45
C TYR A 456 -5.77 -37.31 -7.58
N SER A 457 -6.64 -37.42 -8.59
CA SER A 457 -6.54 -38.36 -9.69
C SER A 457 -6.59 -37.69 -11.06
N ARG A 458 -5.81 -38.21 -12.03
CA ARG A 458 -5.82 -37.73 -13.43
C ARG A 458 -7.01 -38.25 -14.23
N THR A 459 -7.76 -39.19 -13.68
CA THR A 459 -8.83 -39.87 -14.39
C THR A 459 -10.05 -39.88 -13.49
N PRO A 460 -11.17 -39.31 -13.92
CA PRO A 460 -12.43 -39.47 -13.22
C PRO A 460 -12.76 -40.96 -13.14
N THR A 461 -12.72 -41.53 -11.93
CA THR A 461 -13.28 -42.86 -11.70
C THR A 461 -14.57 -42.70 -10.91
N GLY A 462 -15.64 -43.38 -11.34
CA GLY A 462 -16.96 -43.20 -10.73
C GLY A 462 -16.91 -43.49 -9.22
N GLY A 463 -17.29 -42.51 -8.41
CA GLY A 463 -17.27 -42.59 -6.95
C GLY A 463 -16.12 -41.85 -6.25
N ASP A 464 -15.26 -41.15 -6.99
CA ASP A 464 -14.24 -40.27 -6.41
C ASP A 464 -14.84 -38.93 -5.97
N ASN A 465 -14.27 -38.31 -4.95
CA ASN A 465 -14.68 -37.03 -4.37
C ASN A 465 -13.69 -35.94 -4.80
N ASP A 466 -13.52 -35.78 -6.13
CA ASP A 466 -12.40 -35.06 -6.73
C ASP A 466 -12.82 -33.80 -7.51
N THR A 467 -11.92 -32.81 -7.61
CA THR A 467 -12.13 -31.47 -8.17
C THR A 467 -11.87 -31.40 -9.68
N PHE A 468 -12.57 -32.22 -10.47
CA PHE A 468 -12.47 -32.10 -11.93
C PHE A 468 -13.21 -30.86 -12.44
N VAL A 469 -12.63 -30.18 -13.43
CA VAL A 469 -13.20 -29.00 -14.09
C VAL A 469 -14.06 -29.45 -15.27
N SER A 470 -15.36 -29.20 -15.22
CA SER A 470 -16.34 -29.54 -16.25
C SER A 470 -16.47 -28.40 -17.27
N ASP A 471 -17.13 -28.67 -18.40
CA ASP A 471 -17.40 -27.61 -19.38
C ASP A 471 -18.16 -26.47 -18.70
N ASP A 472 -17.80 -25.25 -19.05
CA ASP A 472 -18.26 -24.00 -18.47
C ASP A 472 -17.80 -23.67 -17.03
N ASP A 473 -17.20 -24.60 -16.28
CA ASP A 473 -16.69 -24.35 -14.92
C ASP A 473 -15.53 -23.33 -14.88
N TYR A 474 -15.44 -22.64 -13.74
CA TYR A 474 -14.38 -21.71 -13.36
C TYR A 474 -13.29 -22.41 -12.57
N PHE A 475 -12.05 -21.99 -12.73
CA PHE A 475 -10.95 -22.50 -11.91
C PHE A 475 -9.84 -21.46 -11.69
N VAL A 476 -9.11 -21.62 -10.60
CA VAL A 476 -8.00 -20.71 -10.22
C VAL A 476 -6.68 -21.40 -10.47
N VAL A 477 -5.74 -20.69 -11.10
CA VAL A 477 -4.36 -21.15 -11.35
C VAL A 477 -3.36 -20.13 -10.80
N SER A 478 -2.18 -20.62 -10.39
CA SER A 478 -1.08 -19.80 -9.89
C SER A 478 0.28 -20.21 -10.44
N ASP A 479 1.24 -19.29 -10.43
CA ASP A 479 2.59 -19.53 -10.95
C ASP A 479 3.48 -20.46 -10.08
N GLY A 480 2.93 -20.92 -8.97
CA GLY A 480 3.55 -21.81 -8.01
C GLY A 480 2.62 -22.10 -6.83
N ALA A 481 3.09 -22.91 -5.89
CA ALA A 481 2.42 -23.11 -4.61
C ALA A 481 2.39 -21.80 -3.82
N VAL A 482 1.20 -21.21 -3.67
CA VAL A 482 0.97 -19.98 -2.90
C VAL A 482 0.71 -20.35 -1.44
N ASP A 483 1.51 -19.81 -0.54
CA ASP A 483 1.23 -19.81 0.91
C ASP A 483 0.95 -18.41 1.42
N ILE A 484 0.67 -18.26 2.72
CA ILE A 484 0.37 -16.97 3.36
C ILE A 484 1.53 -15.96 3.39
N ASN A 485 2.68 -16.28 2.81
CA ASN A 485 3.82 -15.37 2.65
C ASN A 485 4.16 -15.13 1.17
N SER A 486 3.38 -15.69 0.25
CA SER A 486 3.61 -15.63 -1.20
C SER A 486 2.90 -14.42 -1.82
N ASP A 487 3.28 -13.23 -1.38
CA ASP A 487 2.64 -11.93 -1.68
C ASP A 487 2.85 -11.42 -3.11
N THR A 488 3.63 -12.16 -3.91
CA THR A 488 4.03 -11.81 -5.27
C THR A 488 3.65 -12.89 -6.30
N ALA A 489 2.92 -13.93 -5.88
CA ALA A 489 2.48 -14.97 -6.79
C ALA A 489 1.49 -14.41 -7.82
N VAL A 490 1.64 -14.84 -9.06
CA VAL A 490 0.72 -14.45 -10.14
C VAL A 490 -0.43 -15.46 -10.16
N VAL A 491 -1.66 -14.94 -10.18
CA VAL A 491 -2.88 -15.75 -10.16
C VAL A 491 -3.83 -15.30 -11.26
N ASN A 492 -4.49 -16.27 -11.90
CA ASN A 492 -5.51 -16.02 -12.92
C ASN A 492 -6.76 -16.84 -12.60
N VAL A 493 -7.94 -16.26 -12.85
CA VAL A 493 -9.22 -16.98 -12.82
C VAL A 493 -9.64 -17.29 -14.24
N MET A 494 -9.82 -18.58 -14.50
CA MET A 494 -10.02 -19.14 -15.82
C MET A 494 -11.39 -19.78 -15.93
N ARG A 495 -11.90 -19.92 -17.15
CA ARG A 495 -13.10 -20.70 -17.48
C ARG A 495 -12.80 -21.73 -18.57
N TYR A 496 -13.25 -22.96 -18.39
CA TYR A 496 -13.17 -23.99 -19.43
C TYR A 496 -14.36 -23.85 -20.38
N LYS A 497 -14.14 -23.47 -21.65
CA LYS A 497 -15.24 -23.08 -22.56
C LYS A 497 -15.75 -24.17 -23.48
N SER A 498 -14.85 -25.04 -23.94
CA SER A 498 -15.20 -26.12 -24.87
C SER A 498 -14.00 -27.01 -25.21
N ILE A 499 -14.30 -28.19 -25.76
CA ILE A 499 -13.31 -29.11 -26.32
C ILE A 499 -13.70 -29.56 -27.73
N SER A 500 -12.73 -29.58 -28.65
CA SER A 500 -12.85 -30.23 -29.97
C SER A 500 -11.99 -31.48 -29.98
N THR A 501 -12.60 -32.65 -29.86
CA THR A 501 -11.87 -33.93 -29.96
C THR A 501 -11.45 -34.27 -31.38
N GLY A 502 -12.10 -33.69 -32.39
CA GLY A 502 -11.70 -33.82 -33.80
C GLY A 502 -10.41 -33.08 -34.12
N ASP A 503 -10.27 -31.87 -33.57
CA ASP A 503 -9.08 -31.02 -33.76
C ASP A 503 -8.03 -31.22 -32.64
N SER A 504 -8.38 -32.01 -31.61
CA SER A 504 -7.58 -32.22 -30.40
C SER A 504 -7.21 -30.92 -29.70
N THR A 505 -8.20 -30.04 -29.49
CA THR A 505 -8.03 -28.75 -28.82
C THR A 505 -9.01 -28.56 -27.67
N VAL A 506 -8.58 -27.85 -26.63
CA VAL A 506 -9.40 -27.33 -25.53
C VAL A 506 -9.35 -25.80 -25.58
N THR A 507 -10.48 -25.15 -25.34
CA THR A 507 -10.62 -23.70 -25.30
C THR A 507 -10.82 -23.27 -23.86
N PHE A 508 -9.97 -22.37 -23.38
CA PHE A 508 -10.07 -21.70 -22.09
C PHE A 508 -10.30 -20.20 -22.30
N GLU A 509 -10.90 -19.55 -21.33
CA GLU A 509 -11.03 -18.10 -21.24
C GLU A 509 -10.34 -17.65 -19.96
N ASP A 510 -9.40 -16.71 -20.07
CA ASP A 510 -8.96 -15.93 -18.91
C ASP A 510 -10.00 -14.83 -18.70
N LEU A 511 -10.64 -14.77 -17.53
CA LEU A 511 -11.75 -13.85 -17.31
C LEU A 511 -11.34 -12.37 -17.39
N ALA A 512 -10.04 -12.07 -17.24
CA ALA A 512 -9.51 -10.71 -17.37
C ALA A 512 -8.85 -10.46 -18.74
N ALA A 513 -8.69 -11.47 -19.59
CA ALA A 513 -7.98 -11.38 -20.86
C ALA A 513 -8.72 -12.10 -22.01
N ASP A 514 -7.97 -12.57 -23.01
CA ASP A 514 -8.51 -13.20 -24.21
C ASP A 514 -8.60 -14.73 -24.08
N VAL A 515 -9.39 -15.33 -24.97
CA VAL A 515 -9.56 -16.79 -25.10
C VAL A 515 -8.26 -17.47 -25.55
N VAL A 516 -7.90 -18.56 -24.87
CA VAL A 516 -6.73 -19.40 -25.17
C VAL A 516 -7.17 -20.75 -25.71
N VAL A 517 -6.68 -21.13 -26.90
CA VAL A 517 -6.94 -22.44 -27.50
C VAL A 517 -5.68 -23.30 -27.41
N VAL A 518 -5.76 -24.41 -26.70
CA VAL A 518 -4.63 -25.29 -26.40
C VAL A 518 -4.82 -26.66 -27.04
N SER A 519 -3.80 -27.15 -27.75
CA SER A 519 -3.81 -28.51 -28.29
C SER A 519 -3.48 -29.55 -27.22
N PHE A 520 -4.15 -30.71 -27.26
CA PHE A 520 -3.81 -31.88 -26.46
C PHE A 520 -3.37 -33.05 -27.35
N THR A 521 -2.67 -34.01 -26.76
CA THR A 521 -2.27 -35.26 -27.42
C THR A 521 -2.79 -36.45 -26.65
N GLY A 522 -3.01 -37.58 -27.33
CA GLY A 522 -3.55 -38.81 -26.72
C GLY A 522 -5.05 -38.97 -26.92
N THR A 523 -5.64 -39.97 -26.25
CA THR A 523 -7.07 -40.28 -26.35
C THR A 523 -7.78 -39.87 -25.06
N PRO A 524 -8.87 -39.07 -25.11
CA PRO A 524 -9.64 -38.72 -23.92
C PRO A 524 -10.00 -39.95 -23.07
N GLY A 525 -9.77 -39.86 -21.75
CA GLY A 525 -9.94 -40.95 -20.79
C GLY A 525 -8.84 -42.03 -20.82
N ALA A 526 -7.86 -41.91 -21.72
CA ALA A 526 -6.75 -42.83 -21.88
C ALA A 526 -5.43 -42.08 -22.19
N GLY A 527 -5.04 -41.19 -21.27
CA GLY A 527 -3.76 -40.47 -21.34
C GLY A 527 -3.77 -39.29 -22.29
N ALA A 528 -4.93 -38.68 -22.58
CA ALA A 528 -4.98 -37.40 -23.24
C ALA A 528 -4.51 -36.28 -22.30
N SER A 529 -3.59 -35.43 -22.76
CA SER A 529 -3.10 -34.28 -22.00
C SER A 529 -2.59 -33.15 -22.89
N GLY A 530 -2.64 -31.92 -22.38
CA GLY A 530 -2.04 -30.72 -22.95
C GLY A 530 -1.46 -29.83 -21.85
N GLU A 531 -0.83 -28.72 -22.26
CA GLU A 531 -0.21 -27.74 -21.35
C GLU A 531 -0.83 -26.37 -21.60
N LEU A 532 -1.54 -25.84 -20.61
CA LEU A 532 -2.03 -24.47 -20.57
C LEU A 532 -0.93 -23.57 -20.00
N ILE A 533 -0.49 -22.57 -20.74
CA ILE A 533 0.51 -21.60 -20.28
C ILE A 533 -0.21 -20.31 -19.92
N VAL A 534 -0.29 -20.02 -18.64
CA VAL A 534 -0.96 -18.84 -18.06
C VAL A 534 -0.33 -18.55 -16.70
N ALA A 535 -0.56 -17.37 -16.13
CA ALA A 535 0.06 -16.91 -14.88
C ALA A 535 1.61 -16.93 -14.89
N GLY A 536 2.27 -17.12 -16.04
CA GLY A 536 3.73 -17.31 -16.08
C GLY A 536 4.21 -18.74 -15.79
N ALA A 537 3.30 -19.70 -15.58
CA ALA A 537 3.60 -21.12 -15.37
C ALA A 537 2.94 -22.02 -16.43
N SER A 538 3.30 -23.31 -16.39
CA SER A 538 2.76 -24.35 -17.26
C SER A 538 1.86 -25.28 -16.45
N HIS A 539 0.57 -25.24 -16.74
CA HIS A 539 -0.46 -26.05 -16.10
C HIS A 539 -0.78 -27.25 -16.98
N THR A 540 -0.38 -28.44 -16.53
CA THR A 540 -0.74 -29.65 -17.26
C THR A 540 -2.20 -29.98 -17.01
N PHE A 541 -2.97 -30.18 -18.08
CA PHE A 541 -4.33 -30.72 -17.98
C PHE A 541 -4.43 -32.11 -18.60
N TRP A 542 -5.30 -32.95 -18.05
CA TRP A 542 -5.64 -34.27 -18.55
C TRP A 542 -7.11 -34.32 -18.93
N VAL A 543 -7.40 -34.82 -20.12
CA VAL A 543 -8.77 -34.91 -20.64
C VAL A 543 -9.39 -36.24 -20.20
N GLY A 544 -10.44 -36.14 -19.40
CA GLY A 544 -11.24 -37.28 -18.93
C GLY A 544 -11.91 -38.06 -20.06
N GLY A 545 -12.49 -39.21 -19.72
CA GLY A 545 -13.24 -40.04 -20.67
C GLY A 545 -14.73 -39.81 -20.54
N VAL A 546 -15.46 -39.92 -21.65
CA VAL A 546 -16.92 -39.81 -21.68
C VAL A 546 -17.59 -41.16 -21.95
N GLY A 547 -18.87 -41.25 -21.58
CA GLY A 547 -19.74 -42.38 -21.87
C GLY A 547 -20.10 -42.38 -23.35
N THR A 548 -20.64 -43.50 -23.83
CA THR A 548 -21.00 -43.62 -25.25
C THR A 548 -22.12 -42.63 -25.61
N GLY A 549 -21.82 -41.64 -26.47
CA GLY A 549 -22.79 -40.65 -26.94
C GLY A 549 -22.93 -39.40 -26.06
N GLN A 550 -21.93 -39.12 -25.22
CA GLN A 550 -21.82 -37.89 -24.42
C GLN A 550 -20.64 -37.06 -24.92
N GLU A 551 -20.69 -35.74 -24.68
CA GLU A 551 -19.68 -34.79 -25.17
C GLU A 551 -19.05 -33.95 -24.07
N ASP A 552 -19.36 -34.18 -22.78
CA ASP A 552 -18.86 -33.35 -21.68
C ASP A 552 -17.58 -33.98 -21.08
N TYR A 553 -16.42 -33.53 -21.55
CA TYR A 553 -15.12 -34.03 -21.12
C TYR A 553 -14.58 -33.20 -19.96
N ALA A 554 -14.67 -33.71 -18.73
CA ALA A 554 -14.07 -33.07 -17.56
C ALA A 554 -12.53 -33.13 -17.61
N LEU A 555 -11.88 -32.12 -17.04
CA LEU A 555 -10.43 -31.95 -17.00
C LEU A 555 -9.91 -32.14 -15.58
N ALA A 556 -8.77 -32.83 -15.47
CA ALA A 556 -7.92 -32.71 -14.29
C ALA A 556 -6.83 -31.68 -14.61
N ILE A 557 -6.60 -30.69 -13.74
CA ILE A 557 -5.63 -29.62 -14.00
C ILE A 557 -4.67 -29.51 -12.81
N ASP A 558 -3.39 -29.40 -13.10
CA ASP A 558 -2.31 -28.97 -12.19
C ASP A 558 -2.46 -27.45 -11.98
N LEU A 559 -3.05 -27.07 -10.85
CA LEU A 559 -3.51 -25.69 -10.65
C LEU A 559 -2.39 -24.78 -10.15
N ASP A 560 -1.43 -25.31 -9.37
CA ASP A 560 -0.30 -24.53 -8.84
C ASP A 560 0.96 -24.61 -9.74
N GLY A 561 0.91 -25.37 -10.83
CA GLY A 561 1.99 -25.45 -11.81
C GLY A 561 3.22 -26.22 -11.31
N ASP A 562 3.11 -26.99 -10.23
CA ASP A 562 4.24 -27.74 -9.64
C ASP A 562 4.57 -29.07 -10.37
N GLY A 563 3.76 -29.44 -11.36
CA GLY A 563 3.87 -30.68 -12.14
C GLY A 563 3.07 -31.85 -11.53
N GLY A 564 2.39 -31.62 -10.42
CA GLY A 564 1.58 -32.57 -9.65
C GLY A 564 0.09 -32.28 -9.75
N ILE A 565 -0.70 -33.23 -9.24
CA ILE A 565 -2.11 -33.02 -8.90
C ILE A 565 -2.34 -33.79 -7.59
N ASN A 566 -2.27 -33.09 -6.46
CA ASN A 566 -2.13 -33.73 -5.15
C ASN A 566 -3.03 -33.12 -4.07
N SER A 567 -4.18 -32.59 -4.49
CA SER A 567 -5.16 -31.93 -3.61
C SER A 567 -4.64 -30.70 -2.89
N LYS A 568 -3.68 -30.01 -3.51
CA LYS A 568 -3.25 -28.69 -3.08
C LYS A 568 -4.29 -27.64 -3.40
N LYS A 569 -4.29 -26.60 -2.56
CA LYS A 569 -5.14 -25.44 -2.69
C LYS A 569 -4.35 -24.30 -3.33
N VAL A 570 -4.97 -23.59 -4.26
CA VAL A 570 -4.48 -22.32 -4.80
C VAL A 570 -5.13 -21.18 -4.03
N LEU A 571 -4.33 -20.17 -3.67
CA LEU A 571 -4.76 -18.93 -3.02
C LEU A 571 -4.74 -17.80 -4.06
N LEU A 572 -5.53 -16.76 -3.85
CA LEU A 572 -5.49 -15.56 -4.69
C LEU A 572 -4.53 -14.54 -4.08
N VAL A 573 -3.91 -13.71 -4.91
CA VAL A 573 -3.01 -12.63 -4.48
C VAL A 573 -3.44 -11.33 -5.15
N THR A 574 -3.70 -10.30 -4.34
CA THR A 574 -4.09 -8.99 -4.83
C THR A 574 -2.90 -8.15 -5.26
N ARG A 575 -3.15 -7.06 -6.00
CA ARG A 575 -2.12 -6.09 -6.39
C ARG A 575 -1.30 -5.51 -5.23
N GLY A 576 -1.87 -5.45 -4.03
CA GLY A 576 -1.16 -4.98 -2.83
C GLY A 576 -0.40 -6.07 -2.06
N GLY A 577 -0.43 -7.32 -2.54
CA GLY A 577 0.16 -8.48 -1.86
C GLY A 577 -0.74 -9.11 -0.79
N GLY A 578 -2.03 -8.75 -0.77
CA GLY A 578 -3.02 -9.38 0.10
C GLY A 578 -3.36 -10.78 -0.39
N ILE A 579 -3.35 -11.76 0.50
CA ILE A 579 -3.56 -13.17 0.15
C ILE A 579 -4.98 -13.57 0.53
N ILE A 580 -5.80 -13.93 -0.45
CA ILE A 580 -7.19 -14.36 -0.26
C ILE A 580 -7.23 -15.89 -0.23
N ASP A 581 -7.55 -16.44 0.93
CA ASP A 581 -7.86 -17.84 1.13
C ASP A 581 -9.38 -18.04 1.11
N LEU A 582 -9.89 -18.64 0.03
CA LEU A 582 -11.31 -18.95 -0.15
C LEU A 582 -11.84 -20.01 0.83
N GLY A 583 -10.98 -20.64 1.64
CA GLY A 583 -11.35 -21.60 2.67
C GLY A 583 -11.16 -23.04 2.22
N THR A 584 -12.19 -23.88 2.41
CA THR A 584 -12.14 -25.31 2.08
C THR A 584 -13.19 -25.68 1.04
N GLN A 585 -12.81 -26.47 0.05
CA GLN A 585 -13.71 -27.14 -0.88
C GLN A 585 -13.75 -28.63 -0.51
N THR A 586 -14.66 -29.01 0.40
CA THR A 586 -14.79 -30.40 0.88
C THR A 586 -16.02 -31.09 0.26
N PHE A 587 -15.78 -32.20 -0.43
CA PHE A 587 -16.78 -32.99 -1.15
C PHE A 587 -17.54 -33.95 -0.21
N THR A 588 -18.87 -33.84 -0.13
CA THR A 588 -19.71 -34.86 0.53
C THR A 588 -20.60 -35.58 -0.48
N GLY A 589 -20.44 -36.90 -0.58
CA GLY A 589 -21.09 -37.73 -1.60
C GLY A 589 -20.12 -38.16 -2.69
N ALA A 590 -20.35 -39.33 -3.28
CA ALA A 590 -19.57 -39.80 -4.43
C ALA A 590 -19.86 -38.90 -5.63
N ASN A 591 -18.85 -38.25 -6.22
CA ASN A 591 -19.05 -37.59 -7.50
C ASN A 591 -19.38 -38.71 -8.50
N ASN A 592 -20.61 -38.70 -9.01
CA ASN A 592 -21.00 -39.60 -10.09
C ASN A 592 -20.48 -39.00 -11.39
N CYS A 593 -19.15 -38.93 -11.56
CA CYS A 593 -18.55 -38.83 -12.88
C CYS A 593 -18.84 -40.15 -13.62
N THR A 594 -20.07 -40.29 -14.10
CA THR A 594 -20.53 -41.46 -14.85
C THR A 594 -20.71 -41.07 -16.30
N GLY A 595 -19.71 -41.41 -17.11
CA GLY A 595 -19.87 -41.45 -18.55
C GLY A 595 -20.10 -40.08 -19.19
N GLY A 596 -19.24 -39.10 -18.91
CA GLY A 596 -19.10 -37.93 -19.77
C GLY A 596 -19.91 -36.70 -19.39
N GLY A 597 -19.97 -36.49 -18.09
CA GLY A 597 -20.31 -35.27 -17.37
C GLY A 597 -19.93 -35.56 -15.92
N CYS A 598 -19.12 -34.71 -15.31
CA CYS A 598 -19.10 -34.64 -13.86
C CYS A 598 -20.21 -33.66 -13.49
N ASN A 599 -21.08 -34.03 -12.55
CA ASN A 599 -21.86 -33.04 -11.85
C ASN A 599 -21.12 -32.84 -10.52
N PRO A 600 -20.30 -31.79 -10.39
CA PRO A 600 -19.63 -31.41 -9.16
C PRO A 600 -20.49 -30.41 -8.38
N ASP A 601 -21.84 -30.53 -8.38
CA ASP A 601 -22.77 -29.85 -7.44
C ASP A 601 -22.36 -30.20 -5.99
N VAL A 602 -21.31 -29.55 -5.53
CA VAL A 602 -20.58 -29.89 -4.32
C VAL A 602 -21.15 -29.01 -3.25
N ALA A 603 -22.26 -29.52 -2.70
CA ALA A 603 -22.88 -28.93 -1.55
C ALA A 603 -21.88 -28.88 -0.39
N LEU A 604 -21.43 -27.67 -0.07
CA LEU A 604 -20.72 -27.32 1.15
C LEU A 604 -21.62 -27.62 2.35
N THR A 605 -21.05 -28.24 3.37
CA THR A 605 -21.81 -28.70 4.56
C THR A 605 -21.73 -27.75 5.75
N ALA A 606 -21.00 -26.65 5.63
CA ALA A 606 -20.76 -25.66 6.67
C ALA A 606 -20.61 -24.28 6.02
N ASN A 607 -20.81 -23.24 6.83
CA ASN A 607 -20.56 -21.85 6.42
C ASN A 607 -19.14 -21.68 5.90
N THR A 608 -18.99 -20.76 4.97
CA THR A 608 -17.71 -20.44 4.33
C THR A 608 -17.02 -19.31 5.09
N VAL A 609 -15.72 -19.43 5.31
CA VAL A 609 -14.89 -18.35 5.89
C VAL A 609 -13.75 -18.08 4.93
N ILE A 610 -13.71 -16.86 4.41
CA ILE A 610 -12.69 -16.37 3.51
C ILE A 610 -11.75 -15.47 4.31
N ASN A 611 -10.46 -15.78 4.28
CA ASN A 611 -9.45 -15.03 5.02
C ASN A 611 -8.61 -14.22 4.06
N ILE A 612 -8.46 -12.92 4.33
CA ILE A 612 -7.55 -12.04 3.61
C ILE A 612 -6.39 -11.73 4.56
N SER A 613 -5.19 -12.15 4.18
CA SER A 613 -4.00 -12.09 5.01
C SER A 613 -2.99 -11.07 4.47
N THR A 614 -2.41 -10.26 5.36
CA THR A 614 -1.26 -9.40 5.05
C THR A 614 0.01 -10.06 5.57
N PRO A 615 0.94 -10.46 4.69
CA PRO A 615 2.21 -11.04 5.07
C PRO A 615 3.02 -10.13 6.00
N ILE A 616 3.69 -10.72 6.98
CA ILE A 616 4.45 -9.96 7.99
C ILE A 616 5.60 -9.15 7.38
N ASP A 617 6.19 -9.64 6.29
CA ASP A 617 7.30 -8.97 5.60
C ASP A 617 6.86 -7.68 4.90
N ASN A 618 5.55 -7.43 4.80
CA ASN A 618 5.01 -6.18 4.25
C ASN A 618 4.91 -5.06 5.30
N PHE A 619 5.01 -5.40 6.59
CA PHE A 619 5.07 -4.42 7.67
C PHE A 619 6.46 -3.78 7.74
N ASP A 620 6.49 -2.55 8.27
CA ASP A 620 7.70 -1.77 8.49
C ASP A 620 8.67 -2.40 9.51
N GLU A 621 8.17 -3.25 10.42
CA GLU A 621 8.98 -4.07 11.31
C GLU A 621 8.62 -5.57 11.34
N SER A 622 9.64 -6.42 11.22
CA SER A 622 9.49 -7.89 11.16
C SER A 622 9.28 -8.57 12.54
N THR A 623 9.24 -7.80 13.63
CA THR A 623 9.13 -8.32 15.02
C THR A 623 7.71 -8.54 15.49
N ASP A 624 6.75 -8.18 14.65
CA ASP A 624 5.33 -8.25 14.96
C ASP A 624 4.82 -9.67 15.27
N ALA A 625 3.90 -9.74 16.23
CA ALA A 625 3.26 -10.99 16.62
C ALA A 625 2.14 -11.39 15.65
N GLY A 626 2.46 -11.57 14.37
CA GLY A 626 1.63 -12.29 13.40
C GLY A 626 1.19 -11.52 12.15
N THR A 627 0.92 -12.28 11.10
CA THR A 627 0.12 -11.88 9.92
C THR A 627 -1.18 -11.22 10.37
N THR A 628 -1.52 -10.04 9.85
CA THR A 628 -2.87 -9.51 10.08
C THR A 628 -3.86 -10.20 9.16
N TRP A 629 -5.00 -10.54 9.72
CA TRP A 629 -6.10 -11.20 9.04
C TRP A 629 -7.34 -10.32 9.04
N LEU A 630 -8.05 -10.38 7.93
CA LEU A 630 -9.44 -9.96 7.79
C LEU A 630 -10.24 -11.23 7.46
N SER A 631 -11.36 -11.44 8.13
CA SER A 631 -12.17 -12.65 7.98
C SER A 631 -13.60 -12.32 7.55
N VAL A 632 -13.97 -12.78 6.35
CA VAL A 632 -15.32 -12.66 5.80
C VAL A 632 -16.03 -14.01 5.93
N ALA A 633 -17.10 -14.06 6.72
CA ALA A 633 -17.90 -15.25 6.91
C ALA A 633 -19.17 -15.19 6.07
N ILE A 634 -19.40 -16.17 5.21
CA ILE A 634 -20.65 -16.32 4.45
C ILE A 634 -21.46 -17.47 5.05
N THR A 635 -22.63 -17.14 5.59
CA THR A 635 -23.51 -18.06 6.29
C THR A 635 -24.61 -18.60 5.39
N ASN A 636 -24.82 -19.92 5.39
CA ASN A 636 -25.98 -20.54 4.75
C ASN A 636 -27.20 -20.47 5.69
N ILE A 637 -28.18 -19.64 5.34
CA ILE A 637 -29.44 -19.50 6.06
C ILE A 637 -30.41 -20.56 5.54
N THR A 638 -30.46 -21.68 6.25
CA THR A 638 -31.17 -22.90 5.83
C THR A 638 -32.68 -22.71 5.65
N ALA A 639 -33.27 -21.65 6.22
CA ALA A 639 -34.66 -21.28 6.02
C ALA A 639 -34.74 -20.30 4.85
N GLY A 640 -35.18 -20.76 3.67
CA GLY A 640 -35.29 -19.92 2.47
C GLY A 640 -34.15 -20.11 1.46
N ASN A 641 -33.13 -20.89 1.84
CA ASN A 641 -31.88 -21.08 1.10
C ASN A 641 -31.09 -19.78 0.90
N GLU A 642 -31.31 -18.79 1.76
CA GLU A 642 -30.63 -17.49 1.66
C GLU A 642 -29.16 -17.62 2.09
N ILE A 643 -28.33 -16.68 1.69
CA ILE A 643 -26.96 -16.53 2.18
C ILE A 643 -26.74 -15.09 2.64
N ASP A 644 -25.86 -14.95 3.61
CA ASP A 644 -25.54 -13.64 4.18
C ASP A 644 -24.07 -13.57 4.55
N LEU A 645 -23.51 -12.36 4.49
CA LEU A 645 -22.10 -12.08 4.73
C LEU A 645 -21.93 -11.28 6.03
N ASP A 646 -20.86 -11.56 6.75
CA ASP A 646 -20.47 -10.80 7.95
C ASP A 646 -18.94 -10.68 7.97
N VAL A 647 -18.42 -9.47 8.13
CA VAL A 647 -16.99 -9.27 8.36
C VAL A 647 -16.72 -9.34 9.86
N THR A 648 -15.99 -10.38 10.26
CA THR A 648 -15.79 -10.71 11.68
C THR A 648 -14.53 -10.08 12.29
N GLU A 649 -13.55 -9.75 11.46
CA GLU A 649 -12.31 -9.07 11.82
C GLU A 649 -11.86 -8.22 10.62
N PRO A 650 -11.44 -6.95 10.80
CA PRO A 650 -11.31 -6.21 12.07
C PRO A 650 -12.68 -5.89 12.69
N SER A 651 -12.68 -5.27 13.87
CA SER A 651 -13.92 -4.69 14.43
C SER A 651 -14.48 -3.63 13.47
N LEU A 652 -15.78 -3.73 13.17
CA LEU A 652 -16.51 -2.72 12.40
C LEU A 652 -17.40 -1.88 13.32
N TYR A 653 -17.64 -0.63 12.92
CA TYR A 653 -18.46 0.34 13.62
C TYR A 653 -19.49 0.94 12.66
N GLU A 654 -20.73 1.03 13.12
CA GLU A 654 -21.85 1.63 12.38
C GLU A 654 -21.52 3.08 12.02
N TRP A 655 -21.68 3.43 10.75
CA TRP A 655 -21.36 4.75 10.26
C TRP A 655 -22.51 5.72 10.51
N HIS A 656 -22.27 6.72 11.36
CA HIS A 656 -23.34 7.65 11.79
C HIS A 656 -24.04 8.44 10.66
N GLU A 657 -23.44 8.57 9.47
CA GLU A 657 -24.11 9.24 8.33
C GLU A 657 -25.11 8.32 7.62
N ASP A 658 -24.91 7.00 7.71
CA ASP A 658 -25.75 5.98 7.09
C ASP A 658 -25.66 4.65 7.88
N GLU A 659 -26.70 4.37 8.68
CA GLU A 659 -26.80 3.20 9.57
C GLU A 659 -26.79 1.85 8.81
N ASP A 660 -26.92 1.85 7.48
CA ASP A 660 -26.77 0.64 6.67
C ASP A 660 -25.29 0.29 6.37
N TYR A 661 -24.31 1.07 6.86
CA TYR A 661 -22.89 0.82 6.62
C TYR A 661 -22.09 0.64 7.92
N ASP A 662 -21.28 -0.41 7.97
CA ASP A 662 -20.32 -0.68 9.03
C ASP A 662 -18.88 -0.53 8.48
N ARG A 663 -17.99 0.14 9.23
CA ARG A 663 -16.63 0.45 8.78
C ARG A 663 -15.56 0.05 9.78
N GLY A 664 -14.41 -0.40 9.28
CA GLY A 664 -13.27 -0.74 10.11
C GLY A 664 -11.95 -0.74 9.35
N MET A 665 -10.86 -0.88 10.07
CA MET A 665 -9.53 -0.93 9.49
C MET A 665 -8.61 -1.89 10.23
N THR A 666 -7.80 -2.66 9.50
CA THR A 666 -6.77 -3.52 10.10
C THR A 666 -5.54 -2.69 10.50
N SER A 667 -4.63 -3.26 11.28
CA SER A 667 -3.39 -2.57 11.66
C SER A 667 -2.45 -2.26 10.47
N TYR A 668 -2.59 -2.95 9.34
CA TYR A 668 -1.86 -2.63 8.10
C TYR A 668 -2.45 -1.42 7.35
N GLY A 669 -3.70 -1.05 7.66
CA GLY A 669 -4.46 -0.03 6.94
C GLY A 669 -5.39 -0.56 5.86
N VAL A 670 -5.72 -1.87 5.88
CA VAL A 670 -6.78 -2.44 5.02
C VAL A 670 -8.11 -1.92 5.52
N PHE A 671 -8.77 -1.10 4.71
CA PHE A 671 -10.06 -0.51 5.05
C PHE A 671 -11.20 -1.43 4.59
N VAL A 672 -12.23 -1.54 5.43
CA VAL A 672 -13.41 -2.35 5.15
C VAL A 672 -14.64 -1.48 5.30
N GLU A 673 -15.53 -1.60 4.33
CA GLU A 673 -16.90 -1.10 4.39
C GLU A 673 -17.84 -2.27 4.10
N GLU A 674 -18.67 -2.63 5.08
CA GLU A 674 -19.74 -3.60 4.94
C GLU A 674 -21.06 -2.84 4.76
N TYR A 675 -21.83 -3.20 3.74
CA TYR A 675 -23.18 -2.71 3.50
C TYR A 675 -24.19 -3.75 4.01
N ASN A 676 -24.92 -3.37 5.06
CA ASN A 676 -25.88 -4.20 5.78
C ASN A 676 -27.26 -3.53 5.78
N PRO A 677 -27.96 -3.53 4.63
CA PRO A 677 -29.22 -2.84 4.48
C PRO A 677 -30.32 -3.46 5.34
N SER A 678 -31.15 -2.61 5.94
CA SER A 678 -32.35 -3.08 6.64
C SER A 678 -33.34 -3.80 5.69
N GLY A 679 -33.33 -5.15 5.65
CA GLY A 679 -34.15 -5.88 4.68
C GLY A 679 -33.99 -7.40 4.63
N THR A 680 -34.23 -7.94 3.42
CA THR A 680 -33.98 -9.35 3.04
C THR A 680 -32.92 -9.42 1.93
N GLU A 681 -32.22 -8.32 1.68
CA GLU A 681 -31.09 -8.28 0.77
C GLU A 681 -29.87 -8.83 1.52
N ALA A 682 -28.96 -9.48 0.80
CA ALA A 682 -27.76 -10.06 1.41
C ALA A 682 -26.67 -8.98 1.55
N ASN A 683 -25.89 -9.02 2.62
CA ASN A 683 -24.87 -8.01 2.89
C ASN A 683 -23.76 -8.00 1.84
N GLU A 684 -23.14 -6.83 1.62
CA GLU A 684 -22.02 -6.68 0.69
C GLU A 684 -20.80 -6.17 1.44
N ALA A 685 -19.60 -6.43 0.93
CA ALA A 685 -18.38 -5.89 1.53
C ALA A 685 -17.39 -5.40 0.49
N ILE A 686 -16.90 -4.18 0.68
CA ILE A 686 -15.82 -3.58 -0.09
C ILE A 686 -14.60 -3.47 0.81
N ILE A 687 -13.49 -4.04 0.36
CA ILE A 687 -12.22 -4.04 1.07
C ILE A 687 -11.21 -3.29 0.22
N GLU A 688 -10.75 -2.14 0.71
CA GLU A 688 -9.62 -1.43 0.11
C GLU A 688 -8.31 -1.95 0.69
N TYR A 689 -7.60 -2.74 -0.11
CA TYR A 689 -6.28 -3.23 0.25
C TYR A 689 -5.20 -2.25 -0.23
N PRO A 690 -4.40 -1.64 0.67
CA PRO A 690 -3.43 -0.63 0.27
C PRO A 690 -2.19 -1.24 -0.39
N LEU A 691 -1.64 -0.56 -1.40
CA LEU A 691 -0.41 -0.95 -2.07
C LEU A 691 0.87 -0.73 -1.22
N ALA A 692 0.73 -0.05 -0.09
CA ALA A 692 1.75 0.14 0.95
C ALA A 692 1.07 0.39 2.30
N GLN A 693 1.68 -0.07 3.39
CA GLN A 693 1.17 0.12 4.75
C GLN A 693 0.76 1.57 5.04
N ARG A 694 -0.41 1.76 5.66
CA ARG A 694 -0.90 3.07 6.11
C ARG A 694 -0.61 3.24 7.60
N GLY A 695 0.55 3.80 7.94
CA GLY A 695 0.86 4.18 9.32
C GLY A 695 0.24 5.52 9.73
N GLY A 696 0.02 5.70 11.03
CA GLY A 696 -0.37 6.97 11.62
C GLY A 696 0.78 7.96 11.69
N GLN A 697 0.47 9.24 11.51
CA GLN A 697 1.47 10.31 11.53
C GLN A 697 1.23 11.25 12.72
N ALA A 698 1.88 10.94 13.85
CA ALA A 698 1.86 11.77 15.04
C ALA A 698 3.18 12.56 15.18
N PHE A 699 3.10 13.78 15.71
CA PHE A 699 4.24 14.68 15.88
C PHE A 699 4.19 15.35 17.25
N VAL A 700 5.35 15.56 17.86
CA VAL A 700 5.51 16.63 18.85
C VAL A 700 5.88 17.89 18.08
N VAL A 701 5.14 18.98 18.29
CA VAL A 701 5.32 20.25 17.59
C VAL A 701 5.52 21.38 18.59
N ALA A 702 6.28 22.40 18.21
CA ALA A 702 6.43 23.62 18.98
C ALA A 702 6.39 24.88 18.10
N GLY A 703 5.92 25.97 18.69
CA GLY A 703 5.66 27.24 18.01
C GLY A 703 4.65 27.09 16.87
N THR A 704 4.81 27.92 15.84
CA THR A 704 3.95 27.85 14.65
C THR A 704 4.46 26.80 13.68
N VAL A 705 3.63 25.79 13.41
CA VAL A 705 3.87 24.78 12.37
C VAL A 705 2.85 24.89 11.23
N SER A 706 3.23 24.40 10.05
CA SER A 706 2.27 24.18 8.96
C SER A 706 2.29 22.73 8.52
N VAL A 707 1.09 22.17 8.37
CA VAL A 707 0.84 20.79 7.94
C VAL A 707 0.42 20.81 6.48
N GLN A 708 1.04 19.96 5.68
CA GLN A 708 0.63 19.67 4.32
C GLN A 708 0.42 18.17 4.20
N GLU A 709 -0.78 17.76 3.76
CA GLU A 709 -1.10 16.35 3.55
C GLU A 709 -0.19 15.70 2.51
N GLY A 710 0.11 14.43 2.74
CA GLY A 710 0.79 13.58 1.77
C GLY A 710 -0.11 13.28 0.58
N THR A 711 0.50 13.02 -0.58
CA THR A 711 -0.21 12.47 -1.74
C THR A 711 0.32 11.08 -2.02
N ALA A 712 -0.57 10.11 -2.23
CA ALA A 712 -0.16 8.78 -2.63
C ALA A 712 0.58 8.86 -3.97
N ALA A 713 1.81 8.35 -4.02
CA ALA A 713 2.48 8.12 -5.29
C ALA A 713 1.99 6.77 -5.82
N GLY A 714 1.19 6.79 -6.89
CA GLY A 714 0.79 5.56 -7.58
C GLY A 714 2.03 4.76 -7.95
N GLY A 715 2.04 3.47 -7.62
CA GLY A 715 3.10 2.54 -8.00
C GLY A 715 3.38 2.65 -9.50
N GLY A 716 4.65 2.62 -9.89
CA GLY A 716 5.01 2.56 -11.30
C GLY A 716 4.77 1.16 -11.86
N SER A 717 4.64 1.01 -13.17
CA SER A 717 4.78 -0.30 -13.82
C SER A 717 6.12 -0.39 -14.56
N VAL A 718 6.74 -1.56 -14.50
CA VAL A 718 7.88 -1.96 -15.32
C VAL A 718 7.36 -2.95 -16.35
N THR A 719 7.40 -2.58 -17.62
CA THR A 719 7.08 -3.51 -18.70
C THR A 719 8.24 -4.48 -18.92
N THR A 720 7.95 -5.78 -18.89
CA THR A 720 8.87 -6.85 -19.29
C THR A 720 8.29 -7.57 -20.50
N GLU A 721 9.17 -8.04 -21.39
CA GLU A 721 8.76 -8.90 -22.51
C GLU A 721 8.97 -10.36 -22.10
N VAL A 722 7.90 -11.15 -22.18
CA VAL A 722 7.94 -12.59 -21.95
C VAL A 722 7.82 -13.30 -23.29
N VAL A 723 8.73 -14.24 -23.54
CA VAL A 723 8.75 -15.04 -24.76
C VAL A 723 7.69 -16.14 -24.66
N ASN A 724 6.69 -16.11 -25.54
CA ASN A 724 5.70 -17.15 -25.71
C ASN A 724 6.33 -18.32 -26.48
N PRO A 725 6.58 -19.48 -25.86
CA PRO A 725 7.23 -20.59 -26.53
C PRO A 725 6.37 -21.10 -27.68
N ILE A 726 6.99 -21.24 -28.84
CA ILE A 726 6.38 -21.77 -30.03
C ILE A 726 6.40 -23.31 -29.95
N ALA A 727 5.23 -23.96 -30.07
CA ALA A 727 5.08 -25.40 -29.90
C ALA A 727 5.97 -26.24 -30.85
N VAL A 728 6.45 -27.40 -30.38
CA VAL A 728 7.25 -28.34 -31.20
C VAL A 728 6.41 -28.95 -32.33
N GLY A 729 6.97 -29.03 -33.55
CA GLY A 729 6.30 -29.66 -34.71
C GLY A 729 5.68 -28.69 -35.74
N LEU A 730 6.18 -27.45 -35.82
CA LEU A 730 5.72 -26.46 -36.82
C LEU A 730 6.49 -26.52 -38.13
N ALA A 731 7.76 -26.94 -38.07
CA ALA A 731 8.50 -27.29 -39.25
C ALA A 731 8.04 -28.68 -39.71
N VAL A 732 7.40 -28.73 -40.88
CA VAL A 732 6.90 -29.97 -41.50
C VAL A 732 7.54 -30.16 -42.86
N LEU A 733 7.64 -31.42 -43.30
CA LEU A 733 8.01 -31.72 -44.68
C LEU A 733 6.85 -31.35 -45.61
N ASP A 734 7.17 -30.98 -46.84
CA ASP A 734 6.18 -30.75 -47.91
C ASP A 734 5.22 -31.94 -48.11
N THR A 735 5.66 -33.17 -47.83
CA THR A 735 4.83 -34.38 -47.85
C THR A 735 3.83 -34.50 -46.70
N ASP A 736 4.09 -33.81 -45.59
CA ASP A 736 3.28 -33.81 -44.36
C ASP A 736 2.58 -32.47 -44.13
N ALA A 737 2.72 -31.54 -45.09
CA ALA A 737 2.13 -30.22 -45.01
C ALA A 737 0.60 -30.27 -45.15
N PRO A 738 -0.12 -29.41 -44.41
CA PRO A 738 -1.56 -29.25 -44.61
C PRO A 738 -1.87 -28.66 -45.99
N ALA A 739 -3.12 -28.80 -46.44
CA ALA A 739 -3.54 -28.28 -47.74
C ALA A 739 -3.28 -26.76 -47.84
N LEU A 740 -2.75 -26.31 -48.98
CA LEU A 740 -2.39 -24.91 -49.21
C LEU A 740 -3.58 -23.96 -48.95
N GLY A 741 -3.35 -22.93 -48.15
CA GLY A 741 -4.38 -21.96 -47.75
C GLY A 741 -5.27 -22.38 -46.58
N SER A 742 -5.05 -23.56 -45.97
CA SER A 742 -5.79 -23.97 -44.76
C SER A 742 -5.20 -23.41 -43.45
N LYS A 743 -3.93 -22.98 -43.49
CA LYS A 743 -3.17 -22.34 -42.41
C LYS A 743 -2.18 -21.35 -43.04
N ASN A 744 -1.64 -20.42 -42.25
CA ASN A 744 -0.54 -19.59 -42.71
C ASN A 744 0.70 -20.48 -42.94
N MET A 745 1.42 -20.29 -44.05
CA MET A 745 2.56 -21.13 -44.38
C MET A 745 3.78 -20.33 -44.83
N ILE A 746 4.96 -20.67 -44.31
CA ILE A 746 6.24 -20.18 -44.83
C ILE A 746 6.91 -21.34 -45.56
N MET A 747 6.98 -21.28 -46.88
CA MET A 747 7.62 -22.32 -47.68
C MET A 747 9.10 -21.97 -47.85
N VAL A 748 9.98 -22.83 -47.35
CA VAL A 748 11.42 -22.69 -47.52
C VAL A 748 11.90 -23.68 -48.58
N GLY A 749 12.49 -23.13 -49.65
CA GLY A 749 12.96 -23.86 -50.81
C GLY A 749 12.06 -23.71 -52.04
N GLY A 750 12.69 -23.71 -53.21
CA GLY A 750 12.01 -23.55 -54.51
C GLY A 750 11.22 -24.79 -54.95
N PRO A 751 10.44 -24.67 -56.03
CA PRO A 751 9.49 -25.70 -56.47
C PRO A 751 10.17 -26.97 -57.03
N CYS A 752 11.49 -26.95 -57.23
CA CYS A 752 12.26 -28.15 -57.60
C CYS A 752 12.41 -29.15 -56.45
N VAL A 753 12.33 -28.68 -55.20
CA VAL A 753 12.63 -29.48 -54.01
C VAL A 753 11.49 -29.48 -52.99
N ASN A 754 10.54 -28.55 -53.11
CA ASN A 754 9.37 -28.39 -52.24
C ASN A 754 8.08 -28.44 -53.09
N THR A 755 7.28 -29.51 -52.93
CA THR A 755 6.06 -29.71 -53.72
C THR A 755 4.96 -28.70 -53.40
N VAL A 756 4.90 -28.19 -52.16
CA VAL A 756 3.95 -27.14 -51.77
C VAL A 756 4.33 -25.80 -52.41
N ALA A 757 5.63 -25.49 -52.49
CA ALA A 757 6.11 -24.34 -53.25
C ALA A 757 5.80 -24.46 -54.75
N ALA A 758 5.90 -25.67 -55.32
CA ALA A 758 5.49 -25.94 -56.70
C ALA A 758 4.00 -25.69 -56.92
N GLU A 759 3.14 -26.19 -56.02
CA GLU A 759 1.70 -25.94 -56.07
C GLU A 759 1.37 -24.44 -55.96
N LEU A 760 2.00 -23.74 -55.00
CA LEU A 760 1.83 -22.30 -54.79
C LEU A 760 2.23 -21.48 -56.02
N MET A 761 3.26 -21.92 -56.75
CA MET A 761 3.73 -21.28 -57.98
C MET A 761 2.98 -21.76 -59.24
N GLY A 762 1.91 -22.55 -59.10
CA GLY A 762 1.10 -23.00 -60.24
C GLY A 762 1.69 -24.18 -61.02
N ASN A 763 2.56 -24.98 -60.39
CA ASN A 763 3.21 -26.17 -60.92
C ASN A 763 3.96 -25.93 -62.25
N PRO A 764 5.02 -25.10 -62.25
CA PRO A 764 5.76 -24.78 -63.47
C PRO A 764 6.40 -26.03 -64.09
N GLU A 765 6.34 -26.16 -65.43
CA GLU A 765 6.93 -27.30 -66.17
C GLU A 765 8.46 -27.33 -65.99
N VAL A 766 9.08 -26.15 -65.88
CA VAL A 766 10.49 -25.98 -65.51
C VAL A 766 10.54 -25.41 -64.10
N CYS A 767 10.91 -26.21 -63.11
CA CYS A 767 10.91 -25.79 -61.70
C CYS A 767 11.94 -24.68 -61.36
N THR A 768 12.83 -24.32 -62.28
CA THR A 768 13.73 -23.15 -62.12
C THR A 768 13.20 -21.89 -62.82
N GLU A 769 12.02 -21.94 -63.42
CA GLU A 769 11.39 -20.80 -64.08
C GLU A 769 11.12 -19.70 -63.05
N GLY A 770 11.55 -18.47 -63.34
CA GLY A 770 11.48 -17.34 -62.41
C GLY A 770 12.70 -17.17 -61.49
N PHE A 771 13.64 -18.13 -61.45
CA PHE A 771 14.83 -18.04 -60.61
C PHE A 771 16.11 -17.81 -61.44
N THR A 772 16.97 -16.90 -60.97
CA THR A 772 18.26 -16.58 -61.60
C THR A 772 19.42 -17.00 -60.68
N PRO A 773 20.50 -17.62 -61.19
CA PRO A 773 21.66 -17.98 -60.36
C PRO A 773 22.21 -16.79 -59.56
N GLY A 774 22.47 -16.99 -58.27
CA GLY A 774 22.94 -15.94 -57.35
C GLY A 774 21.83 -15.02 -56.86
N LYS A 775 20.57 -15.39 -57.07
CA LYS A 775 19.40 -14.64 -56.60
C LYS A 775 18.36 -15.55 -55.96
N ALA A 776 17.58 -14.95 -55.07
CA ALA A 776 16.43 -15.54 -54.41
C ALA A 776 15.27 -14.55 -54.38
N VAL A 777 14.09 -15.07 -54.03
CA VAL A 777 12.84 -14.33 -53.96
C VAL A 777 12.21 -14.60 -52.59
N ILE A 778 11.77 -13.53 -51.96
CA ILE A 778 10.83 -13.57 -50.83
C ILE A 778 9.52 -13.00 -51.36
N LYS A 779 8.44 -13.79 -51.32
CA LYS A 779 7.16 -13.41 -51.94
C LYS A 779 5.97 -13.79 -51.09
N LEU A 780 5.15 -12.79 -50.79
CA LEU A 780 3.88 -12.94 -50.08
C LEU A 780 2.74 -13.24 -51.06
N TYR A 781 2.10 -14.38 -50.86
CA TYR A 781 0.89 -14.82 -51.56
C TYR A 781 -0.32 -14.57 -50.65
N THR A 782 -0.84 -13.36 -50.72
CA THR A 782 -1.91 -12.86 -49.83
C THR A 782 -3.20 -13.67 -49.92
N ALA A 783 -3.53 -14.23 -51.09
CA ALA A 783 -4.73 -15.06 -51.26
C ALA A 783 -4.61 -16.45 -50.61
N GLN A 784 -3.40 -16.90 -50.28
CA GLN A 784 -3.12 -18.19 -49.66
C GLN A 784 -2.56 -18.04 -48.24
N ASN A 785 -2.40 -16.81 -47.74
CA ASN A 785 -1.64 -16.47 -46.52
C ASN A 785 -0.30 -17.20 -46.45
N ALA A 786 0.45 -17.18 -47.55
CA ALA A 786 1.65 -18.00 -47.70
C ALA A 786 2.86 -17.16 -48.12
N LEU A 787 4.03 -17.40 -47.52
CA LEU A 787 5.28 -16.69 -47.79
C LEU A 787 6.34 -17.62 -48.39
N LEU A 788 6.64 -17.42 -49.66
CA LEU A 788 7.68 -18.19 -50.35
C LEU A 788 9.05 -17.59 -50.08
N VAL A 789 9.99 -18.41 -49.60
CA VAL A 789 11.41 -18.10 -49.45
C VAL A 789 12.22 -19.08 -50.31
N ALA A 790 12.63 -18.65 -51.49
CA ALA A 790 13.21 -19.57 -52.48
C ALA A 790 14.35 -18.93 -53.30
N GLY A 791 15.48 -19.63 -53.39
CA GLY A 791 16.61 -19.28 -54.24
C GLY A 791 16.79 -20.20 -55.45
N TYR A 792 17.60 -19.76 -56.42
CA TYR A 792 18.01 -20.62 -57.54
C TYR A 792 18.84 -21.82 -57.07
N SER A 793 19.75 -21.59 -56.11
CA SER A 793 20.50 -22.63 -55.41
C SER A 793 20.17 -22.65 -53.93
N ALA A 794 20.53 -23.73 -53.25
CA ALA A 794 20.29 -23.86 -51.83
C ALA A 794 21.09 -22.86 -50.97
N GLN A 795 22.19 -22.30 -51.51
CA GLN A 795 22.89 -21.17 -50.89
C GLN A 795 22.10 -19.87 -51.04
N ASP A 796 21.43 -19.68 -52.18
CA ASP A 796 20.60 -18.50 -52.44
C ASP A 796 19.35 -18.52 -51.54
N THR A 797 18.71 -19.69 -51.36
CA THR A 797 17.59 -19.85 -50.41
C THR A 797 18.03 -19.52 -48.99
N LEU A 798 19.18 -20.01 -48.54
CA LEU A 798 19.72 -19.70 -47.21
C LEU A 798 19.99 -18.20 -47.04
N GLY A 799 20.49 -17.52 -48.08
CA GLY A 799 20.64 -16.07 -48.06
C GLY A 799 19.31 -15.33 -47.91
N ALA A 800 18.24 -15.78 -48.58
CA ALA A 800 16.90 -15.23 -48.39
C ALA A 800 16.32 -15.54 -47.01
N SER A 801 16.63 -16.71 -46.44
CA SER A 801 16.24 -17.03 -45.06
C SER A 801 16.90 -16.08 -44.05
N TYR A 802 18.18 -15.73 -44.22
CA TYR A 802 18.85 -14.74 -43.36
C TYR A 802 18.21 -13.36 -43.47
N VAL A 803 17.86 -12.93 -44.68
CA VAL A 803 17.12 -11.67 -44.87
C VAL A 803 15.80 -11.67 -44.12
N LEU A 804 15.08 -12.79 -44.12
CA LEU A 804 13.81 -12.89 -43.41
C LEU A 804 13.97 -13.03 -41.89
N SER A 805 15.03 -13.70 -41.42
CA SER A 805 15.34 -13.81 -40.00
C SER A 805 15.77 -12.49 -39.39
N ASP A 806 16.53 -11.69 -40.14
CA ASP A 806 17.03 -10.37 -39.74
C ASP A 806 16.24 -9.25 -40.45
N TYR A 807 14.92 -9.43 -40.62
CA TYR A 807 14.07 -8.60 -41.48
C TYR A 807 14.13 -7.09 -41.16
N GLU A 808 14.35 -6.70 -39.90
CA GLU A 808 14.49 -5.30 -39.48
C GLU A 808 15.69 -4.58 -40.13
N ASP A 809 16.72 -5.32 -40.54
CA ASP A 809 17.91 -4.78 -41.20
C ASP A 809 17.73 -4.56 -42.71
N TYR A 810 16.59 -4.98 -43.28
CA TYR A 810 16.33 -4.97 -44.72
C TYR A 810 15.03 -4.24 -45.09
N ASP A 811 15.04 -3.58 -46.25
CA ASP A 811 13.86 -2.87 -46.79
C ASP A 811 12.92 -3.85 -47.52
N LEU A 812 12.06 -4.52 -46.76
CA LEU A 812 11.06 -5.46 -47.27
C LEU A 812 9.77 -4.72 -47.65
N THR A 813 9.74 -4.02 -48.79
CA THR A 813 8.50 -3.34 -49.23
C THR A 813 7.83 -4.03 -50.41
N GLY A 814 6.50 -4.08 -50.41
CA GLY A 814 5.67 -4.69 -51.44
C GLY A 814 5.38 -6.16 -51.15
N THR A 815 4.78 -6.86 -52.13
CA THR A 815 4.46 -8.30 -51.98
C THR A 815 5.60 -9.23 -52.40
N GLU A 816 6.69 -8.68 -52.95
CA GLU A 816 7.82 -9.44 -53.48
C GLU A 816 9.12 -8.64 -53.41
N VAL A 817 10.19 -9.27 -52.94
CA VAL A 817 11.54 -8.71 -53.01
C VAL A 817 12.51 -9.69 -53.68
N GLU A 818 13.45 -9.14 -54.44
CA GLU A 818 14.56 -9.88 -55.02
C GLU A 818 15.77 -9.77 -54.09
N VAL A 819 16.29 -10.92 -53.65
CA VAL A 819 17.48 -11.03 -52.81
C VAL A 819 18.67 -11.43 -53.68
N VAL A 820 19.67 -10.58 -53.80
CA VAL A 820 20.91 -10.86 -54.54
C VAL A 820 21.95 -11.42 -53.57
N VAL A 821 22.28 -12.70 -53.74
CA VAL A 821 23.17 -13.44 -52.84
C VAL A 821 24.52 -13.64 -53.52
N THR A 822 25.42 -12.67 -53.37
CA THR A 822 26.79 -12.83 -53.88
C THR A 822 27.63 -13.73 -52.96
N SER A 823 27.38 -13.64 -51.66
CA SER A 823 27.80 -14.58 -50.62
C SER A 823 26.89 -14.44 -49.40
N LEU A 824 26.92 -15.38 -48.44
CA LEU A 824 26.17 -15.24 -47.18
C LEU A 824 26.64 -14.08 -46.29
N ARG A 825 27.66 -13.31 -46.70
CA ARG A 825 28.14 -12.09 -46.01
C ARG A 825 27.90 -10.81 -46.82
N ASP A 826 27.32 -10.94 -48.01
CA ASP A 826 27.17 -9.87 -48.98
C ASP A 826 25.86 -10.11 -49.74
N ILE A 827 24.77 -9.64 -49.12
CA ILE A 827 23.39 -9.82 -49.54
C ILE A 827 22.78 -8.43 -49.76
N ASP A 828 22.19 -8.21 -50.94
CA ASP A 828 21.44 -7.00 -51.26
C ASP A 828 19.97 -7.34 -51.48
N VAL A 829 19.05 -6.50 -50.99
CA VAL A 829 17.60 -6.65 -51.15
C VAL A 829 17.06 -5.55 -52.04
N ASN A 830 16.29 -5.91 -53.06
CA ASN A 830 15.68 -4.97 -54.00
C ASN A 830 14.15 -5.19 -54.05
N PRO A 831 13.34 -4.17 -53.73
CA PRO A 831 11.89 -4.24 -53.90
C PRO A 831 11.49 -4.49 -55.36
N VAL A 832 10.51 -5.37 -55.58
CA VAL A 832 9.94 -5.63 -56.91
C VAL A 832 8.64 -4.82 -57.02
N SER A 833 8.68 -3.76 -57.83
CA SER A 833 7.54 -2.83 -58.04
C SER A 833 6.42 -3.39 -58.90
#